data_AF-A0A2J7R7J8-F1
#
_entry.id   AF-A0A2J7R7J8-F1
#
_cell.length_a   1.000
_cell.length_b   1.000
_cell.length_c   1.000
_cell.angle_alpha   90.00
_cell.angle_beta   90.00
_cell.angle_gamma   90.00
#
_symmetry.space_group_name_H-M   'P 1'
#
loop_
_entity.id
_entity.type
_entity.pdbx_description
1 polymer ?
#
loop_
_entity_poly.entity_id
_entity_poly.type
_entity_poly.pdbx_seq_one_letter_code
_entity_poly.pdbx_strand_id
1 'polypeptide(L)'
;MATEVGLIALDALGLYCINFKDNLLASEGDNIIMKKVFDIYLSFLQVGQSETLFRHVFAALRAYINNFSIALFQGNASLCGRLCYELLRCCNSRLSTIRQESCAILYLLMRSNFEFTSRKGLTRVHLQVIISVSQMLGNVIGLNNARFQESLSLINSYASSDKVMKGTGFPGEVKDLTKRIRTVLMATAQMREHHHDPEMLVDLQHSLANSYASTPELRHTWLETMARNHVRDGNFSEAASCQLHIAALMAEYLKLKSVQSWGAEAFSRISSNIAQDERSLKLDAGVQDIQYTEYILLEQLEKCAEYLEKAERYELLGELYRLIIPMHERKHNYEALAQCYQSLAQAYSKIVEVSRTGKRLLGRYYRVAFFGQAYFEEDSGVEYVYKEPKVTSLSEISERLYHLYCDKFGQDVVKIIMDSVPINRSELDAKYAYIQVTHVTPYFEKLELEERQTEFEQSHDIKCFMFETPFTMDGKARGTPEDQWKRRTILTTRYSFPYVTKRICVVKQQVQELSPIEVALDEMQMRVNELEEVVFMKPTDAKKLQLRLQGSVCVQVNAGPLTYASVFLDPSQTAQYPEDKVEDLKDVFREFVKICYTALQINSKLITSDQHEYQEVLRQNFQKLCHNLSSLFGESLWPDEEVGCFKRNSQALFSVISGASGNSSSA
;
A
#
# COMPACT_ATOMS: atom_id res chain seq x y z
N MET A 1 -59.96 -2.76 -3.22
CA MET A 1 -59.55 -3.79 -2.24
C MET A 1 -58.12 -3.59 -1.70
N ALA A 2 -57.02 -3.84 -2.44
CA ALA A 2 -55.66 -3.73 -1.86
C ALA A 2 -55.31 -2.32 -1.34
N THR A 3 -55.69 -1.26 -2.07
CA THR A 3 -55.52 0.14 -1.63
C THR A 3 -56.34 0.45 -0.37
N GLU A 4 -57.59 0.00 -0.30
CA GLU A 4 -58.46 0.23 0.86
C GLU A 4 -57.94 -0.47 2.11
N VAL A 5 -57.51 -1.74 1.98
CA VAL A 5 -56.89 -2.48 3.09
C VAL A 5 -55.63 -1.77 3.58
N GLY A 6 -54.79 -1.28 2.66
CA GLY A 6 -53.60 -0.51 3.01
C GLY A 6 -53.93 0.80 3.74
N LEU A 7 -54.98 1.51 3.32
CA LEU A 7 -55.43 2.74 3.99
C LEU A 7 -55.97 2.46 5.39
N ILE A 8 -56.77 1.40 5.57
CA ILE A 8 -57.26 0.98 6.89
C ILE A 8 -56.10 0.61 7.82
N ALA A 9 -55.13 -0.15 7.30
CA ALA A 9 -53.94 -0.51 8.07
C ALA A 9 -53.12 0.72 8.48
N LEU A 10 -52.96 1.69 7.57
CA LEU A 10 -52.23 2.93 7.84
C LEU A 10 -52.96 3.81 8.87
N ASP A 11 -54.28 3.89 8.80
CA ASP A 11 -55.11 4.63 9.75
C ASP A 11 -55.05 4.01 11.16
N ALA A 12 -55.21 2.68 11.24
CA ALA A 12 -55.05 1.94 12.49
C ALA A 12 -53.65 2.11 13.09
N LEU A 13 -52.61 2.13 12.25
CA LEU A 13 -51.23 2.37 12.68
C LEU A 13 -51.04 3.80 13.20
N GLY A 14 -51.66 4.79 12.54
CA GLY A 14 -51.68 6.18 12.98
C GLY A 14 -52.34 6.36 14.33
N LEU A 15 -53.53 5.78 14.53
CA LEU A 15 -54.25 5.79 15.81
C LEU A 15 -53.42 5.12 16.92
N TYR A 16 -52.77 3.99 16.62
CA TYR A 16 -51.88 3.34 17.57
C TYR A 16 -50.70 4.24 17.98
N CYS A 17 -50.05 4.88 17.01
CA CYS A 17 -48.92 5.79 17.27
C CYS A 17 -49.31 6.99 18.14
N ILE A 18 -50.54 7.51 17.96
CA ILE A 18 -51.06 8.63 18.75
C ILE A 18 -51.36 8.17 20.18
N ASN A 19 -52.07 7.06 20.35
CA ASN A 19 -52.55 6.62 21.66
C ASN A 19 -51.46 6.01 22.54
N PHE A 20 -50.44 5.40 21.94
CA PHE A 20 -49.35 4.72 22.66
C PHE A 20 -48.00 5.43 22.49
N LYS A 21 -48.01 6.75 22.27
CA LYS A 21 -46.81 7.55 22.01
C LYS A 21 -45.73 7.38 23.08
N ASP A 22 -46.10 7.42 24.36
CA ASP A 22 -45.14 7.31 25.47
C ASP A 22 -44.49 5.92 25.53
N ASN A 23 -45.28 4.86 25.29
CA ASN A 23 -44.77 3.49 25.21
C ASN A 23 -43.80 3.33 24.03
N LEU A 24 -44.08 3.99 22.90
CA LEU A 24 -43.22 3.97 21.73
C LEU A 24 -41.91 4.74 21.97
N LEU A 25 -41.96 5.83 22.73
CA LEU A 25 -40.78 6.64 23.08
C LEU A 25 -39.99 6.10 24.27
N ALA A 26 -40.44 5.03 24.92
CA ALA A 26 -39.70 4.36 25.99
C ALA A 26 -38.29 3.96 25.51
N SER A 27 -37.29 4.11 26.38
CA SER A 27 -35.88 3.89 26.05
C SER A 27 -35.42 4.67 24.81
N GLU A 28 -35.86 5.93 24.70
CA GLU A 28 -35.54 6.82 23.56
C GLU A 28 -35.97 6.24 22.20
N GLY A 29 -36.97 5.36 22.18
CA GLY A 29 -37.45 4.67 20.98
C GLY A 29 -36.70 3.39 20.61
N ASP A 30 -35.64 3.00 21.34
CA ASP A 30 -34.97 1.71 21.13
C ASP A 30 -35.68 0.58 21.90
N ASN A 31 -36.91 0.29 21.49
CA ASN A 31 -37.71 -0.79 22.04
C ASN A 31 -38.35 -1.66 20.94
N ILE A 32 -38.74 -2.88 21.30
CA ILE A 32 -39.27 -3.87 20.37
C ILE A 32 -40.58 -3.40 19.71
N ILE A 33 -41.42 -2.66 20.45
CA ILE A 33 -42.72 -2.18 19.94
C ILE A 33 -42.50 -1.14 18.85
N MET A 34 -41.63 -0.17 19.09
CA MET A 34 -41.24 0.83 18.10
C MET A 34 -40.66 0.19 16.85
N LYS A 35 -39.75 -0.77 17.00
CA LYS A 35 -39.18 -1.52 15.88
C LYS A 35 -40.28 -2.19 15.03
N LYS A 36 -41.23 -2.89 15.66
CA LYS A 36 -42.35 -3.55 14.96
C LYS A 36 -43.29 -2.56 14.27
N VAL A 37 -43.64 -1.45 14.93
CA VAL A 37 -44.49 -0.39 14.32
C VAL A 37 -43.79 0.21 13.11
N PHE A 38 -42.49 0.47 13.22
CA PHE A 38 -41.68 0.98 12.13
C PHE A 38 -41.50 -0.02 10.99
N ASP A 39 -41.35 -1.31 11.29
CA ASP A 39 -41.30 -2.39 10.29
C ASP A 39 -42.54 -2.39 9.40
N ILE A 40 -43.72 -2.12 9.97
CA ILE A 40 -44.97 -2.01 9.19
C ILE A 40 -44.90 -0.79 8.25
N TYR A 41 -44.47 0.38 8.72
CA TYR A 41 -44.26 1.55 7.85
C TYR A 41 -43.28 1.26 6.70
N LEU A 42 -42.16 0.60 6.99
CA LEU A 42 -41.19 0.25 5.96
C LEU A 42 -41.72 -0.82 4.99
N SER A 43 -42.53 -1.76 5.47
CA SER A 43 -43.13 -2.80 4.60
C SER A 43 -43.99 -2.20 3.48
N PHE A 44 -44.66 -1.07 3.73
CA PHE A 44 -45.37 -0.32 2.69
C PHE A 44 -44.45 0.25 1.61
N LEU A 45 -43.20 0.59 1.95
CA LEU A 45 -42.21 1.04 0.96
C LEU A 45 -41.56 -0.14 0.24
N GLN A 46 -41.40 -1.28 0.93
CA GLN A 46 -40.79 -2.52 0.43
C GLN A 46 -41.65 -3.26 -0.58
N VAL A 47 -42.96 -3.24 -0.37
CA VAL A 47 -43.92 -3.89 -1.28
C VAL A 47 -44.45 -2.85 -2.27
N GLY A 48 -44.66 -3.26 -3.52
CA GLY A 48 -45.26 -2.38 -4.53
C GLY A 48 -46.70 -2.01 -4.16
N GLN A 49 -46.94 -0.72 -3.86
CA GLN A 49 -48.27 -0.17 -3.57
C GLN A 49 -48.83 0.61 -4.77
N SER A 50 -50.14 0.90 -4.74
CA SER A 50 -50.74 1.84 -5.68
C SER A 50 -50.26 3.27 -5.42
N GLU A 51 -50.24 4.12 -6.45
CA GLU A 51 -49.86 5.53 -6.31
C GLU A 51 -50.72 6.28 -5.28
N THR A 52 -52.02 5.95 -5.23
CA THR A 52 -52.96 6.52 -4.26
C THR A 52 -52.53 6.18 -2.84
N LEU A 53 -52.23 4.90 -2.54
CA LEU A 53 -51.78 4.49 -1.21
C LEU A 53 -50.43 5.10 -0.85
N PHE A 54 -49.48 5.16 -1.80
CA PHE A 54 -48.16 5.77 -1.56
C PHE A 54 -48.25 7.22 -1.09
N ARG A 55 -49.16 8.03 -1.64
CA ARG A 55 -49.37 9.41 -1.17
C ARG A 55 -49.72 9.47 0.32
N HIS A 56 -50.57 8.56 0.78
CA HIS A 56 -50.95 8.47 2.19
C HIS A 56 -49.82 7.91 3.06
N VAL A 57 -49.09 6.89 2.58
CA VAL A 57 -47.91 6.35 3.27
C VAL A 57 -46.86 7.44 3.48
N PHE A 58 -46.55 8.23 2.46
CA PHE A 58 -45.61 9.35 2.57
C PHE A 58 -46.12 10.45 3.51
N ALA A 59 -47.43 10.75 3.53
CA ALA A 59 -48.00 11.67 4.50
C ALA A 59 -47.87 11.15 5.94
N ALA A 60 -48.10 9.85 6.16
CA ALA A 60 -47.95 9.24 7.47
C ALA A 60 -46.48 9.20 7.93
N LEU A 61 -45.53 8.94 7.02
CA LEU A 61 -44.10 9.04 7.30
C LEU A 61 -43.66 10.46 7.67
N ARG A 62 -44.21 11.49 7.02
CA ARG A 62 -43.98 12.90 7.42
C ARG A 62 -44.46 13.16 8.84
N ALA A 63 -45.65 12.67 9.20
CA ALA A 63 -46.16 12.77 10.57
C ALA A 63 -45.28 11.99 11.56
N TYR A 64 -44.82 10.80 11.19
CA TYR A 64 -43.93 9.97 12.01
C TYR A 64 -42.61 10.69 12.32
N ILE A 65 -41.93 11.26 11.32
CA ILE A 65 -40.65 11.98 11.51
C ILE A 65 -40.81 13.15 12.49
N ASN A 66 -41.89 13.90 12.39
CA ASN A 66 -42.15 15.03 13.27
C ASN A 66 -42.50 14.60 14.71
N ASN A 67 -43.24 13.48 14.86
CA ASN A 67 -43.72 13.02 16.15
C ASN A 67 -42.70 12.18 16.93
N PHE A 68 -41.76 11.54 16.24
CA PHE A 68 -40.79 10.58 16.81
C PHE A 68 -39.33 10.96 16.49
N SER A 69 -39.02 12.26 16.50
CA SER A 69 -37.66 12.78 16.26
C SER A 69 -36.62 12.21 17.22
N ILE A 70 -36.97 12.01 18.50
CA ILE A 70 -36.10 11.39 19.52
C ILE A 70 -35.71 9.96 19.10
N ALA A 71 -36.68 9.15 18.67
CA ALA A 71 -36.42 7.78 18.23
C ALA A 71 -35.52 7.71 16.98
N LEU A 72 -35.64 8.70 16.09
CA LEU A 72 -34.86 8.76 14.85
C LEU A 72 -33.46 9.34 15.03
N PHE A 73 -33.27 10.29 15.96
CA PHE A 73 -32.05 11.10 16.05
C PHE A 73 -31.27 10.97 17.35
N GLN A 74 -31.85 10.42 18.41
CA GLN A 74 -31.16 10.19 19.70
C GLN A 74 -30.89 8.71 19.97
N GLY A 75 -31.89 7.83 19.81
CA GLY A 75 -31.76 6.39 20.07
C GLY A 75 -30.85 5.64 19.08
N ASN A 76 -31.03 4.33 18.86
CA ASN A 76 -30.23 3.56 17.90
C ASN A 76 -30.38 4.04 16.43
N ALA A 77 -29.28 4.27 15.70
CA ALA A 77 -29.33 4.72 14.30
C ALA A 77 -30.04 3.77 13.31
N SER A 78 -30.31 2.52 13.70
CA SER A 78 -30.96 1.50 12.86
C SER A 78 -32.25 1.98 12.19
N LEU A 79 -33.13 2.68 12.93
CA LEU A 79 -34.40 3.18 12.36
C LEU A 79 -34.13 4.23 11.28
N CYS A 80 -33.29 5.21 11.57
CA CYS A 80 -32.89 6.26 10.62
C CYS A 80 -32.22 5.65 9.37
N GLY A 81 -31.31 4.69 9.56
CA GLY A 81 -30.63 3.97 8.49
C GLY A 81 -31.58 3.24 7.54
N ARG A 82 -32.47 2.43 8.11
CA ARG A 82 -33.45 1.66 7.32
C ARG A 82 -34.41 2.56 6.56
N LEU A 83 -34.86 3.67 7.15
CA LEU A 83 -35.68 4.64 6.43
C LEU A 83 -34.90 5.33 5.31
N CYS A 84 -33.64 5.74 5.55
CA CYS A 84 -32.79 6.31 4.50
C CYS A 84 -32.65 5.34 3.32
N TYR A 85 -32.37 4.06 3.58
CA TYR A 85 -32.26 3.02 2.56
C TYR A 85 -33.52 2.89 1.70
N GLU A 86 -34.69 2.79 2.34
CA GLU A 86 -35.97 2.63 1.67
C GLU A 86 -36.38 3.88 0.87
N LEU A 87 -36.11 5.08 1.40
CA LEU A 87 -36.31 6.34 0.69
C LEU A 87 -35.36 6.47 -0.52
N LEU A 88 -34.10 6.10 -0.38
CA LEU A 88 -33.15 6.12 -1.51
C LEU A 88 -33.58 5.14 -2.61
N ARG A 89 -34.14 3.97 -2.25
CA ARG A 89 -34.74 3.06 -3.23
C ARG A 89 -35.92 3.71 -3.95
N CYS A 90 -36.79 4.42 -3.23
CA CYS A 90 -37.90 5.16 -3.81
C CYS A 90 -37.43 6.34 -4.69
N CYS A 91 -36.31 7.00 -4.36
CA CYS A 91 -35.67 8.02 -5.19
C CYS A 91 -35.17 7.47 -6.54
N ASN A 92 -35.02 6.15 -6.67
CA ASN A 92 -34.68 5.47 -7.92
C ASN A 92 -35.91 4.90 -8.66
N SER A 93 -37.14 5.17 -8.19
CA SER A 93 -38.37 4.66 -8.79
C SER A 93 -38.57 5.14 -10.22
N ARG A 94 -39.22 4.30 -11.05
CA ARG A 94 -39.63 4.69 -12.41
C ARG A 94 -40.71 5.78 -12.40
N LEU A 95 -41.53 5.84 -11.34
CA LEU A 95 -42.61 6.81 -11.18
C LEU A 95 -42.09 8.12 -10.59
N SER A 96 -42.30 9.24 -11.29
CA SER A 96 -41.83 10.58 -10.86
C SER A 96 -42.51 11.06 -9.58
N THR A 97 -43.79 10.74 -9.40
CA THR A 97 -44.58 11.08 -8.20
C THR A 97 -43.96 10.49 -6.94
N ILE A 98 -43.58 9.21 -6.98
CA ILE A 98 -42.89 8.52 -5.87
C ILE A 98 -41.52 9.16 -5.62
N ARG A 99 -40.75 9.47 -6.68
CA ARG A 99 -39.44 10.13 -6.52
C ARG A 99 -39.56 11.48 -5.82
N GLN A 100 -40.52 12.32 -6.24
CA GLN A 100 -40.72 13.65 -5.67
C GLN A 100 -41.10 13.62 -4.19
N GLU A 101 -42.05 12.77 -3.80
CA GLU A 101 -42.45 12.58 -2.40
C GLU A 101 -41.30 12.02 -1.56
N SER A 102 -40.59 11.01 -2.08
CA SER A 102 -39.44 10.44 -1.37
C SER A 102 -38.31 11.45 -1.17
N CYS A 103 -38.02 12.30 -2.17
CA CYS A 103 -37.05 13.38 -2.05
C CYS A 103 -37.48 14.40 -0.99
N ALA A 104 -38.78 14.71 -0.91
CA ALA A 104 -39.32 15.64 0.07
C ALA A 104 -39.21 15.08 1.50
N ILE A 105 -39.46 13.79 1.71
CA ILE A 105 -39.27 13.14 3.01
C ILE A 105 -37.79 13.06 3.38
N LEU A 106 -36.92 12.69 2.45
CA LEU A 106 -35.49 12.61 2.73
C LEU A 106 -34.92 13.99 3.09
N TYR A 107 -35.36 15.03 2.39
CA TYR A 107 -35.08 16.43 2.76
C TYR A 107 -35.63 16.79 4.15
N LEU A 108 -36.89 16.42 4.45
CA LEU A 108 -37.48 16.66 5.77
C LEU A 108 -36.67 15.96 6.87
N LEU A 109 -36.24 14.72 6.66
CA LEU A 109 -35.43 13.96 7.60
C LEU A 109 -34.10 14.67 7.89
N MET A 110 -33.41 15.17 6.85
CA MET A 110 -32.18 15.97 7.00
C MET A 110 -32.46 17.24 7.81
N ARG A 111 -33.53 17.96 7.48
CA ARG A 111 -33.92 19.21 8.16
C ARG A 111 -34.25 18.96 9.63
N SER A 112 -35.05 17.95 9.92
CA SER A 112 -35.43 17.58 11.29
C SER A 112 -34.21 17.14 12.11
N ASN A 113 -33.25 16.42 11.51
CA ASN A 113 -31.99 16.09 12.18
C ASN A 113 -31.17 17.34 12.53
N PHE A 114 -31.05 18.26 11.57
CA PHE A 114 -30.33 19.52 11.76
C PHE A 114 -30.98 20.40 12.84
N GLU A 115 -32.32 20.48 12.87
CA GLU A 115 -33.05 21.19 13.92
C GLU A 115 -32.87 20.50 15.29
N PHE A 116 -32.93 19.16 15.33
CA PHE A 116 -32.74 18.37 16.55
C PHE A 116 -31.36 18.57 17.19
N THR A 117 -30.30 18.69 16.39
CA THR A 117 -28.94 18.94 16.89
C THR A 117 -28.68 20.42 17.23
N SER A 118 -29.73 21.24 17.37
CA SER A 118 -29.62 22.69 17.57
C SER A 118 -28.81 23.38 16.48
N ARG A 119 -28.98 22.95 15.22
CA ARG A 119 -28.31 23.49 14.01
C ARG A 119 -26.79 23.31 13.98
N LYS A 120 -26.28 22.30 14.69
CA LYS A 120 -24.85 21.96 14.70
C LYS A 120 -24.43 21.06 13.53
N GLY A 121 -25.37 20.31 12.95
CA GLY A 121 -25.14 19.50 11.75
C GLY A 121 -26.14 18.37 11.56
N LEU A 122 -26.14 17.74 10.38
CA LEU A 122 -26.98 16.58 10.05
C LEU A 122 -26.21 15.26 10.02
N THR A 123 -25.16 15.13 10.84
CA THR A 123 -24.19 14.01 10.81
C THR A 123 -24.86 12.64 10.79
N ARG A 124 -25.92 12.42 11.59
CA ARG A 124 -26.57 11.11 11.68
C ARG A 124 -27.26 10.73 10.37
N VAL A 125 -28.11 11.60 9.82
CA VAL A 125 -28.74 11.34 8.52
C VAL A 125 -27.70 11.30 7.41
N HIS A 126 -26.67 12.15 7.47
CA HIS A 126 -25.56 12.15 6.51
C HIS A 126 -24.89 10.78 6.43
N LEU A 127 -24.44 10.24 7.57
CA LEU A 127 -23.78 8.93 7.64
C LEU A 127 -24.71 7.81 7.16
N GLN A 128 -25.95 7.79 7.64
CA GLN A 128 -26.91 6.76 7.27
C GLN A 128 -27.29 6.76 5.79
N VAL A 129 -27.36 7.93 5.16
CA VAL A 129 -27.55 8.05 3.70
C VAL A 129 -26.36 7.49 2.93
N ILE A 130 -25.13 7.82 3.35
CA ILE A 130 -23.92 7.30 2.69
C ILE A 130 -23.79 5.77 2.85
N ILE A 131 -24.04 5.23 4.04
CA ILE A 131 -24.07 3.78 4.30
C ILE A 131 -25.11 3.11 3.42
N SER A 132 -26.32 3.68 3.36
CA SER A 132 -27.41 3.15 2.54
C SER A 132 -27.07 3.13 1.05
N VAL A 133 -26.50 4.22 0.51
CA VAL A 133 -26.03 4.27 -0.89
C VAL A 133 -25.00 3.18 -1.15
N SER A 134 -24.03 3.01 -0.23
CA SER A 134 -22.99 1.98 -0.35
C SER A 134 -23.57 0.56 -0.35
N GLN A 135 -24.53 0.27 0.53
CA GLN A 135 -25.23 -1.03 0.59
C GLN A 135 -26.08 -1.32 -0.66
N MET A 136 -26.76 -0.30 -1.19
CA MET A 136 -27.58 -0.45 -2.39
C MET A 136 -26.75 -0.76 -3.63
N LEU A 137 -25.51 -0.25 -3.69
CA LEU A 137 -24.57 -0.52 -4.78
C LEU A 137 -24.12 -1.99 -4.80
N GLY A 138 -23.99 -2.62 -3.62
CA GLY A 138 -23.70 -4.05 -3.51
C GLY A 138 -24.83 -4.97 -4.00
N ASN A 139 -26.07 -4.47 -4.07
CA ASN A 139 -27.27 -5.28 -4.34
C ASN A 139 -27.81 -5.21 -5.78
N VAL A 140 -26.96 -5.02 -6.80
CA VAL A 140 -27.34 -4.97 -8.24
C VAL A 140 -28.32 -3.82 -8.61
N ILE A 141 -28.69 -2.96 -7.68
CA ILE A 141 -29.53 -1.79 -7.97
C ILE A 141 -28.69 -0.79 -8.78
N GLY A 142 -29.02 -0.63 -10.06
CA GLY A 142 -28.42 0.38 -10.95
C GLY A 142 -28.80 1.80 -10.51
N LEU A 143 -28.13 2.30 -9.46
CA LEU A 143 -28.37 3.61 -8.86
C LEU A 143 -27.82 4.78 -9.69
N ASN A 144 -26.75 4.57 -10.45
CA ASN A 144 -26.16 5.63 -11.28
C ASN A 144 -26.94 5.80 -12.59
N ASN A 145 -28.18 6.27 -12.52
CA ASN A 145 -29.02 6.57 -13.69
C ASN A 145 -29.62 7.97 -13.60
N ALA A 146 -30.13 8.47 -14.74
CA ALA A 146 -30.66 9.83 -14.86
C ALA A 146 -31.77 10.16 -13.84
N ARG A 147 -32.63 9.17 -13.47
CA ARG A 147 -33.72 9.37 -12.52
C ARG A 147 -33.21 9.64 -11.11
N PHE A 148 -32.19 8.90 -10.68
CA PHE A 148 -31.59 9.11 -9.37
C PHE A 148 -30.82 10.44 -9.30
N GLN A 149 -30.12 10.82 -10.39
CA GLN A 149 -29.45 12.12 -10.47
C GLN A 149 -30.45 13.30 -10.45
N GLU A 150 -31.62 13.14 -11.07
CA GLU A 150 -32.74 14.08 -10.96
C GLU A 150 -33.22 14.21 -9.50
N SER A 151 -33.42 13.09 -8.81
CA SER A 151 -33.80 13.06 -7.39
C SER A 151 -32.79 13.82 -6.50
N LEU A 152 -31.48 13.61 -6.68
CA LEU A 152 -30.44 14.35 -5.94
C LEU A 152 -30.46 15.85 -6.23
N SER A 153 -30.79 16.23 -7.47
CA SER A 153 -30.92 17.64 -7.86
C SER A 153 -32.16 18.27 -7.24
N LEU A 154 -33.26 17.52 -7.15
CA LEU A 154 -34.49 17.95 -6.49
C LEU A 154 -34.29 18.19 -4.99
N ILE A 155 -33.58 17.29 -4.29
CA ILE A 155 -33.24 17.47 -2.86
C ILE A 155 -32.44 18.76 -2.64
N ASN A 156 -31.45 19.04 -3.50
CA ASN A 156 -30.70 20.30 -3.45
C ASN A 156 -31.60 21.52 -3.70
N SER A 157 -32.56 21.41 -4.61
CA SER A 157 -33.54 22.47 -4.88
C SER A 157 -34.40 22.75 -3.65
N TYR A 158 -34.87 21.72 -2.94
CA TYR A 158 -35.64 21.90 -1.69
C TYR A 158 -34.81 22.62 -0.62
N ALA A 159 -33.56 22.20 -0.39
CA ALA A 159 -32.66 22.88 0.55
C ALA A 159 -32.35 24.32 0.15
N SER A 160 -32.14 24.57 -1.14
CA SER A 160 -31.86 25.91 -1.66
C SER A 160 -33.09 26.81 -1.70
N SER A 161 -34.31 26.26 -1.69
CA SER A 161 -35.55 27.03 -1.79
C SER A 161 -36.15 27.35 -0.42
N ASP A 162 -35.78 26.62 0.64
CA ASP A 162 -36.28 26.84 1.99
C ASP A 162 -35.75 28.15 2.60
N LYS A 163 -36.64 29.15 2.69
CA LYS A 163 -36.34 30.48 3.22
C LYS A 163 -35.89 30.44 4.69
N VAL A 164 -36.35 29.49 5.49
CA VAL A 164 -35.98 29.37 6.91
C VAL A 164 -34.54 28.87 7.06
N MET A 165 -34.05 28.08 6.10
CA MET A 165 -32.73 27.45 6.14
C MET A 165 -31.66 28.14 5.30
N LYS A 166 -32.03 29.03 4.36
CA LYS A 166 -31.08 29.76 3.48
C LYS A 166 -29.95 30.50 4.22
N GLY A 167 -30.19 30.95 5.46
CA GLY A 167 -29.20 31.65 6.29
C GLY A 167 -28.43 30.75 7.26
N THR A 168 -28.64 29.43 7.23
CA THR A 168 -27.93 28.47 8.07
C THR A 168 -26.89 27.71 7.24
N GLY A 169 -25.99 26.95 7.89
CA GLY A 169 -25.07 26.04 7.20
C GLY A 169 -25.74 24.85 6.50
N PHE A 170 -27.05 24.66 6.70
CA PHE A 170 -27.78 23.47 6.26
C PHE A 170 -27.76 23.23 4.74
N PRO A 171 -28.02 24.23 3.86
CA PRO A 171 -27.95 24.01 2.41
C PRO A 171 -26.54 23.58 1.95
N GLY A 172 -25.49 24.06 2.65
CA GLY A 172 -24.11 23.64 2.42
C GLY A 172 -23.92 22.15 2.73
N GLU A 173 -24.37 21.70 3.90
CA GLU A 173 -24.26 20.28 4.29
C GLU A 173 -25.06 19.33 3.37
N VAL A 174 -26.25 19.74 2.93
CA VAL A 174 -27.04 18.95 1.95
C VAL A 174 -26.34 18.87 0.60
N LYS A 175 -25.75 19.99 0.14
CA LYS A 175 -24.95 20.02 -1.09
C LYS A 175 -23.72 19.12 -0.99
N ASP A 176 -23.03 19.15 0.13
CA ASP A 176 -21.86 18.30 0.38
C ASP A 176 -22.23 16.82 0.44
N LEU A 177 -23.35 16.48 1.09
CA LEU A 177 -23.87 15.11 1.12
C LEU A 177 -24.21 14.61 -0.29
N THR A 178 -24.95 15.39 -1.08
CA THR A 178 -25.30 14.98 -2.46
C THR A 178 -24.06 14.89 -3.36
N LYS A 179 -23.05 15.76 -3.16
CA LYS A 179 -21.76 15.65 -3.84
C LYS A 179 -21.05 14.34 -3.49
N ARG A 180 -20.98 13.99 -2.19
CA ARG A 180 -20.41 12.72 -1.72
C ARG A 180 -21.15 11.53 -2.34
N ILE A 181 -22.49 11.50 -2.33
CA ILE A 181 -23.27 10.44 -2.99
C ILE A 181 -22.87 10.29 -4.46
N ARG A 182 -22.76 11.39 -5.21
CA ARG A 182 -22.33 11.34 -6.62
C ARG A 182 -20.93 10.77 -6.77
N THR A 183 -19.99 11.17 -5.92
CA THR A 183 -18.62 10.59 -5.92
C THR A 183 -18.65 9.08 -5.72
N VAL A 184 -19.46 8.57 -4.78
CA VAL A 184 -19.60 7.13 -4.52
C VAL A 184 -20.21 6.40 -5.72
N LEU A 185 -21.24 6.98 -6.35
CA LEU A 185 -21.86 6.40 -7.54
C LEU A 185 -20.90 6.34 -8.73
N MET A 186 -20.07 7.39 -8.92
CA MET A 186 -19.08 7.42 -10.00
C MET A 186 -17.94 6.44 -9.72
N ALA A 187 -17.38 6.45 -8.51
CA ALA A 187 -16.34 5.51 -8.11
C ALA A 187 -16.78 4.05 -8.27
N THR A 188 -18.01 3.71 -7.89
CA THR A 188 -18.53 2.34 -8.04
C THR A 188 -18.92 1.96 -9.47
N ALA A 189 -19.21 2.94 -10.34
CA ALA A 189 -19.35 2.69 -11.77
C ALA A 189 -17.97 2.39 -12.39
N GLN A 190 -16.96 3.20 -12.06
CA GLN A 190 -15.58 2.99 -12.49
C GLN A 190 -15.02 1.65 -12.00
N MET A 191 -15.29 1.25 -10.74
CA MET A 191 -14.89 -0.06 -10.23
C MET A 191 -15.49 -1.22 -11.04
N ARG A 192 -16.73 -1.07 -11.51
CA ARG A 192 -17.36 -2.07 -12.39
C ARG A 192 -16.78 -2.06 -13.78
N GLU A 193 -16.41 -0.91 -14.31
CA GLU A 193 -15.75 -0.81 -15.61
C GLU A 193 -14.35 -1.44 -15.58
N HIS A 194 -13.60 -1.21 -14.50
CA HIS A 194 -12.23 -1.68 -14.32
C HIS A 194 -12.10 -2.99 -13.52
N HIS A 195 -13.16 -3.79 -13.41
CA HIS A 195 -13.14 -5.01 -12.59
C HIS A 195 -12.12 -6.07 -13.05
N HIS A 196 -11.67 -6.03 -14.31
CA HIS A 196 -10.63 -6.90 -14.86
C HIS A 196 -9.20 -6.37 -14.59
N ASP A 197 -9.05 -5.12 -14.15
CA ASP A 197 -7.77 -4.52 -13.76
C ASP A 197 -7.68 -4.51 -12.23
N PRO A 198 -6.97 -5.49 -11.62
CA PRO A 198 -6.95 -5.64 -10.17
C PRO A 198 -6.26 -4.45 -9.48
N GLU A 199 -5.23 -3.87 -10.09
CA GLU A 199 -4.55 -2.70 -9.54
C GLU A 199 -5.43 -1.45 -9.55
N MET A 200 -6.08 -1.14 -10.69
CA MET A 200 -7.01 0.00 -10.77
C MET A 200 -8.22 -0.19 -9.84
N LEU A 201 -8.76 -1.40 -9.75
CA LEU A 201 -9.87 -1.70 -8.85
C LEU A 201 -9.52 -1.40 -7.39
N VAL A 202 -8.34 -1.83 -6.93
CA VAL A 202 -7.86 -1.61 -5.56
C VAL A 202 -7.56 -0.12 -5.32
N ASP A 203 -7.01 0.61 -6.30
CA ASP A 203 -6.76 2.05 -6.19
C ASP A 203 -8.07 2.85 -6.06
N LEU A 204 -9.10 2.49 -6.83
CA LEU A 204 -10.43 3.09 -6.71
C LEU A 204 -11.04 2.78 -5.34
N GLN A 205 -10.88 1.55 -4.83
CA GLN A 205 -11.36 1.16 -3.50
C GLN A 205 -10.63 1.95 -2.40
N HIS A 206 -9.33 2.13 -2.54
CA HIS A 206 -8.51 2.91 -1.62
C HIS A 206 -8.90 4.39 -1.62
N SER A 207 -9.08 4.99 -2.80
CA SER A 207 -9.56 6.38 -2.95
C SER A 207 -10.91 6.58 -2.26
N LEU A 208 -11.82 5.62 -2.44
CA LEU A 208 -13.12 5.64 -1.77
C LEU A 208 -13.00 5.47 -0.25
N ALA A 209 -12.16 4.55 0.24
CA ALA A 209 -11.87 4.37 1.66
C ALA A 209 -11.28 5.65 2.30
N ASN A 210 -10.42 6.37 1.58
CA ASN A 210 -9.86 7.65 2.02
C ASN A 210 -10.90 8.77 2.07
N SER A 211 -11.86 8.78 1.14
CA SER A 211 -12.99 9.73 1.18
C SER A 211 -13.86 9.55 2.45
N TYR A 212 -13.78 8.37 3.07
CA TYR A 212 -14.46 7.98 4.31
C TYR A 212 -13.54 7.96 5.55
N ALA A 213 -12.38 8.61 5.52
CA ALA A 213 -11.48 8.70 6.69
C ALA A 213 -12.17 9.23 7.96
N SER A 214 -13.18 10.10 7.81
CA SER A 214 -14.00 10.62 8.91
C SER A 214 -15.13 9.68 9.36
N THR A 215 -15.30 8.52 8.74
CA THR A 215 -16.38 7.56 9.02
C THR A 215 -15.81 6.15 9.18
N PRO A 216 -15.45 5.75 10.42
CA PRO A 216 -14.70 4.53 10.68
C PRO A 216 -15.35 3.25 10.14
N GLU A 217 -16.67 3.09 10.26
CA GLU A 217 -17.37 1.87 9.78
C GLU A 217 -17.23 1.67 8.26
N LEU A 218 -17.34 2.76 7.49
CA LEU A 218 -17.21 2.70 6.05
C LEU A 218 -15.76 2.45 5.64
N ARG A 219 -14.81 3.16 6.26
CA ARG A 219 -13.39 2.93 6.02
C ARG A 219 -12.99 1.49 6.34
N HIS A 220 -13.43 0.95 7.48
CA HIS A 220 -13.26 -0.46 7.84
C HIS A 220 -13.82 -1.37 6.74
N THR A 221 -15.08 -1.19 6.33
CA THR A 221 -15.72 -2.04 5.31
C THR A 221 -14.93 -2.09 4.00
N TRP A 222 -14.39 -0.95 3.56
CA TRP A 222 -13.56 -0.89 2.35
C TRP A 222 -12.20 -1.54 2.54
N LEU A 223 -11.50 -1.28 3.65
CA LEU A 223 -10.23 -1.94 3.96
C LEU A 223 -10.39 -3.48 4.07
N GLU A 224 -11.49 -3.95 4.66
CA GLU A 224 -11.79 -5.39 4.76
C GLU A 224 -12.08 -5.99 3.37
N THR A 225 -12.73 -5.23 2.49
CA THR A 225 -12.96 -5.63 1.09
C THR A 225 -11.66 -5.70 0.31
N MET A 226 -10.78 -4.71 0.47
CA MET A 226 -9.44 -4.70 -0.14
C MET A 226 -8.60 -5.87 0.38
N ALA A 227 -8.62 -6.14 1.69
CA ALA A 227 -7.91 -7.29 2.28
C ALA A 227 -8.37 -8.62 1.66
N ARG A 228 -9.69 -8.81 1.49
CA ARG A 228 -10.25 -10.02 0.84
C ARG A 228 -9.81 -10.16 -0.62
N ASN A 229 -9.76 -9.06 -1.38
CA ASN A 229 -9.26 -9.07 -2.75
C ASN A 229 -7.77 -9.44 -2.78
N HIS A 230 -6.96 -8.85 -1.91
CA HIS A 230 -5.54 -9.17 -1.80
C HIS A 230 -5.29 -10.63 -1.43
N VAL A 231 -6.07 -11.20 -0.52
CA VAL A 231 -5.98 -12.64 -0.18
C VAL A 231 -6.31 -13.52 -1.39
N ARG A 232 -7.38 -13.20 -2.13
CA ARG A 232 -7.75 -13.91 -3.35
C ARG A 232 -6.62 -13.90 -4.38
N ASP A 233 -5.91 -12.77 -4.47
CA ASP A 233 -4.85 -12.53 -5.44
C ASP A 233 -3.45 -12.94 -4.91
N GLY A 234 -3.36 -13.49 -3.69
CA GLY A 234 -2.10 -13.95 -3.07
C GLY A 234 -1.20 -12.85 -2.50
N ASN A 235 -1.68 -11.61 -2.43
CA ASN A 235 -0.96 -10.42 -1.97
C ASN A 235 -1.05 -10.26 -0.44
N PHE A 236 -0.46 -11.19 0.32
CA PHE A 236 -0.63 -11.22 1.78
C PHE A 236 -0.01 -10.01 2.51
N SER A 237 1.06 -9.40 1.98
CA SER A 237 1.64 -8.18 2.58
C SER A 237 0.64 -7.02 2.55
N GLU A 238 -0.03 -6.82 1.42
CA GLU A 238 -1.01 -5.75 1.23
C GLU A 238 -2.30 -6.03 2.04
N ALA A 239 -2.68 -7.31 2.14
CA ALA A 239 -3.77 -7.74 3.02
C ALA A 239 -3.45 -7.48 4.51
N ALA A 240 -2.22 -7.78 4.95
CA ALA A 240 -1.76 -7.47 6.30
C ALA A 240 -1.77 -5.97 6.58
N SER A 241 -1.31 -5.14 5.63
CA SER A 241 -1.43 -3.68 5.73
C SER A 241 -2.88 -3.25 5.90
N CYS A 242 -3.83 -3.78 5.13
CA CYS A 242 -5.26 -3.44 5.29
C CYS A 242 -5.77 -3.76 6.71
N GLN A 243 -5.44 -4.94 7.25
CA GLN A 243 -5.87 -5.36 8.58
C GLN A 243 -5.24 -4.50 9.69
N LEU A 244 -3.97 -4.12 9.54
CA LEU A 244 -3.28 -3.22 10.47
C LEU A 244 -3.88 -1.81 10.46
N HIS A 245 -4.26 -1.28 9.29
CA HIS A 245 -4.99 -0.01 9.19
C HIS A 245 -6.36 -0.09 9.88
N ILE A 246 -7.10 -1.22 9.78
CA ILE A 246 -8.35 -1.42 10.53
C ILE A 246 -8.11 -1.43 12.04
N ALA A 247 -7.09 -2.15 12.51
CA ALA A 247 -6.73 -2.19 13.92
C ALA A 247 -6.36 -0.80 14.46
N ALA A 248 -5.59 -0.03 13.69
CA ALA A 248 -5.19 1.33 14.04
C ALA A 248 -6.37 2.30 14.06
N LEU A 249 -7.31 2.19 13.10
CA LEU A 249 -8.55 2.96 13.09
C LEU A 249 -9.41 2.69 14.33
N MET A 250 -9.53 1.42 14.73
CA MET A 250 -10.24 1.02 15.95
C MET A 250 -9.53 1.55 17.21
N ALA A 251 -8.21 1.44 17.27
CA ALA A 251 -7.41 1.97 18.37
C ALA A 251 -7.55 3.49 18.52
N GLU A 252 -7.47 4.23 17.41
CA GLU A 252 -7.66 5.69 17.41
C GLU A 252 -9.07 6.07 17.89
N TYR A 253 -10.10 5.36 17.42
CA TYR A 253 -11.48 5.58 17.89
C TYR A 253 -11.61 5.35 19.41
N LEU A 254 -11.07 4.24 19.94
CA LEU A 254 -11.10 3.93 21.37
C LEU A 254 -10.32 4.94 22.21
N LYS A 255 -9.19 5.43 21.70
CA LYS A 255 -8.41 6.51 22.32
C LYS A 255 -9.22 7.79 22.42
N LEU A 256 -9.86 8.22 21.33
CA LEU A 256 -10.71 9.42 21.35
C LEU A 256 -11.89 9.27 22.32
N LYS A 257 -12.40 8.04 22.51
CA LYS A 257 -13.42 7.70 23.50
C LYS A 257 -12.88 7.57 24.93
N SER A 258 -11.58 7.79 25.14
CA SER A 258 -10.90 7.64 26.44
C SER A 258 -11.01 6.23 27.05
N VAL A 259 -11.19 5.20 26.21
CA VAL A 259 -11.22 3.78 26.64
C VAL A 259 -9.78 3.26 26.81
N GLN A 260 -8.84 3.74 25.99
CA GLN A 260 -7.43 3.39 26.06
C GLN A 260 -6.53 4.62 25.83
N SER A 261 -5.24 4.49 26.15
CA SER A 261 -4.28 5.60 26.12
C SER A 261 -3.55 5.79 24.78
N TRP A 262 -3.62 4.81 23.87
CA TRP A 262 -2.86 4.77 22.62
C TRP A 262 -3.77 4.56 21.41
N GLY A 263 -3.35 5.06 20.25
CA GLY A 263 -4.12 5.03 19.01
C GLY A 263 -3.28 4.60 17.82
N ALA A 264 -3.52 5.22 16.67
CA ALA A 264 -2.80 4.91 15.43
C ALA A 264 -1.28 5.12 15.54
N GLU A 265 -0.81 5.98 16.44
CA GLU A 265 0.63 6.19 16.67
C GLU A 265 1.38 4.94 17.13
N ALA A 266 0.72 4.00 17.82
CA ALA A 266 1.37 2.79 18.32
C ALA A 266 1.86 1.87 17.19
N PHE A 267 1.26 1.99 16.01
CA PHE A 267 1.59 1.19 14.82
C PHE A 267 2.73 1.79 13.99
N SER A 268 3.28 2.96 14.35
CA SER A 268 4.30 3.65 13.55
C SER A 268 5.58 2.82 13.35
N ARG A 269 5.89 1.92 14.30
CA ARG A 269 7.01 0.97 14.19
C ARG A 269 6.74 -0.21 13.27
N ILE A 270 5.46 -0.50 12.99
CA ILE A 270 5.03 -1.56 12.07
C ILE A 270 4.89 -1.00 10.66
N SER A 271 4.41 0.23 10.50
CA SER A 271 4.38 0.92 9.20
C SER A 271 4.24 2.43 9.40
N SER A 272 5.09 3.20 8.73
CA SER A 272 5.02 4.66 8.72
C SER A 272 3.71 5.19 8.11
N ASN A 273 3.08 4.43 7.20
CA ASN A 273 1.85 4.81 6.51
C ASN A 273 0.63 4.90 7.44
N ILE A 274 0.55 4.03 8.45
CA ILE A 274 -0.64 3.90 9.31
C ILE A 274 -0.88 5.18 10.11
N ALA A 275 0.17 5.72 10.71
CA ALA A 275 0.09 6.96 11.48
C ALA A 275 -0.29 8.16 10.62
N GLN A 276 0.11 8.17 9.34
CA GLN A 276 -0.25 9.22 8.40
C GLN A 276 -1.75 9.19 8.05
N ASP A 277 -2.30 8.00 7.82
CA ASP A 277 -3.67 7.86 7.33
C ASP A 277 -4.73 7.89 8.46
N GLU A 278 -4.50 7.22 9.58
CA GLU A 278 -5.56 6.95 10.58
C GLU A 278 -5.67 7.98 11.71
N ARG A 279 -4.67 8.84 11.92
CA ARG A 279 -4.69 9.87 13.00
C ARG A 279 -5.71 10.99 12.79
N SER A 280 -6.27 11.12 11.60
CA SER A 280 -7.14 12.25 11.22
C SER A 280 -8.59 12.11 11.70
N LEU A 281 -8.92 11.00 12.39
CA LEU A 281 -10.26 10.72 12.88
C LEU A 281 -10.74 11.77 13.91
N LYS A 282 -12.00 12.19 13.79
CA LYS A 282 -12.67 13.09 14.75
C LYS A 282 -13.97 12.46 15.24
N LEU A 283 -14.23 12.55 16.55
CA LEU A 283 -15.48 12.11 17.16
C LEU A 283 -16.59 13.16 16.96
N ASP A 284 -17.36 13.02 15.89
CA ASP A 284 -18.58 13.80 15.70
C ASP A 284 -19.79 13.07 16.30
N ALA A 285 -20.90 13.79 16.51
CA ALA A 285 -22.10 13.27 17.19
C ALA A 285 -22.72 12.00 16.53
N GLY A 286 -22.48 11.77 15.24
CA GLY A 286 -22.95 10.56 14.53
C GLY A 286 -22.00 9.36 14.61
N VAL A 287 -20.77 9.54 15.10
CA VAL A 287 -19.75 8.49 15.24
C VAL A 287 -19.90 7.77 16.60
N GLN A 288 -20.85 8.20 17.44
CA GLN A 288 -21.02 7.65 18.79
C GLN A 288 -21.68 6.26 18.83
N ASP A 289 -22.29 5.81 17.73
CA ASP A 289 -23.01 4.53 17.62
C ASP A 289 -22.09 3.34 17.25
N ILE A 290 -20.79 3.56 17.03
CA ILE A 290 -19.86 2.49 16.64
C ILE A 290 -19.51 1.65 17.87
N GLN A 291 -19.85 0.35 17.81
CA GLN A 291 -19.65 -0.63 18.88
C GLN A 291 -18.21 -1.19 18.93
N TYR A 292 -17.19 -0.39 18.65
CA TYR A 292 -15.82 -0.83 18.89
C TYR A 292 -15.58 -0.95 20.40
N THR A 293 -15.05 -2.09 20.82
CA THR A 293 -14.68 -2.38 22.20
C THR A 293 -13.24 -2.87 22.24
N GLU A 294 -12.63 -2.83 23.42
CA GLU A 294 -11.29 -3.39 23.65
C GLU A 294 -11.21 -4.87 23.26
N TYR A 295 -12.31 -5.63 23.41
CA TYR A 295 -12.39 -7.02 23.00
C TYR A 295 -12.30 -7.20 21.47
N ILE A 296 -13.07 -6.42 20.70
CA ILE A 296 -13.04 -6.50 19.23
C ILE A 296 -11.68 -6.01 18.70
N LEU A 297 -11.07 -4.98 19.33
CA LEU A 297 -9.72 -4.55 18.98
C LEU A 297 -8.70 -5.69 19.18
N LEU A 298 -8.81 -6.43 20.29
CA LEU A 298 -7.94 -7.58 20.56
C LEU A 298 -8.07 -8.66 19.48
N GLU A 299 -9.30 -9.05 19.12
CA GLU A 299 -9.54 -10.00 18.02
C GLU A 299 -8.95 -9.50 16.70
N GLN A 300 -9.08 -8.20 16.42
CA GLN A 300 -8.53 -7.59 15.21
C GLN A 300 -6.98 -7.57 15.21
N LEU A 301 -6.34 -7.36 16.36
CA LEU A 301 -4.88 -7.43 16.51
C LEU A 301 -4.37 -8.87 16.33
N GLU A 302 -5.06 -9.87 16.89
CA GLU A 302 -4.73 -11.29 16.72
C GLU A 302 -4.88 -11.70 15.24
N LYS A 303 -5.93 -11.23 14.57
CA LYS A 303 -6.07 -11.38 13.10
C LYS A 303 -4.89 -10.74 12.36
N CYS A 304 -4.42 -9.56 12.77
CA CYS A 304 -3.22 -8.95 12.15
C CYS A 304 -1.98 -9.86 12.26
N ALA A 305 -1.80 -10.56 13.39
CA ALA A 305 -0.68 -11.48 13.58
C ALA A 305 -0.71 -12.62 12.54
N GLU A 306 -1.87 -13.25 12.33
CA GLU A 306 -2.02 -14.29 11.31
C GLU A 306 -1.67 -13.82 9.89
N TYR A 307 -2.06 -12.59 9.54
CA TYR A 307 -1.77 -12.02 8.22
C TYR A 307 -0.29 -11.66 8.07
N LEU A 308 0.37 -11.18 9.13
CA LEU A 308 1.81 -10.92 9.12
C LEU A 308 2.62 -12.21 8.96
N GLU A 309 2.20 -13.29 9.60
CA GLU A 309 2.79 -14.62 9.41
C GLU A 309 2.63 -15.12 7.97
N LYS A 310 1.41 -15.05 7.42
CA LYS A 310 1.14 -15.41 6.01
C LYS A 310 1.91 -14.55 5.02
N ALA A 311 2.19 -13.28 5.36
CA ALA A 311 2.99 -12.36 4.58
C ALA A 311 4.51 -12.59 4.73
N GLU A 312 4.93 -13.53 5.58
CA GLU A 312 6.33 -13.84 5.90
C GLU A 312 7.11 -12.64 6.51
N ARG A 313 6.39 -11.74 7.19
CA ARG A 313 6.94 -10.53 7.87
C ARG A 313 7.03 -10.74 9.37
N TYR A 314 7.78 -11.76 9.76
CA TYR A 314 7.87 -12.25 11.13
C TYR A 314 8.41 -11.21 12.12
N GLU A 315 9.31 -10.33 11.67
CA GLU A 315 9.96 -9.29 12.48
C GLU A 315 8.94 -8.32 13.08
N LEU A 316 7.80 -8.10 12.41
CA LEU A 316 6.76 -7.18 12.84
C LEU A 316 5.87 -7.75 13.94
N LEU A 317 5.86 -9.09 14.12
CA LEU A 317 5.08 -9.73 15.17
C LEU A 317 5.56 -9.28 16.56
N GLY A 318 6.85 -9.04 16.73
CA GLY A 318 7.40 -8.48 17.97
C GLY A 318 6.76 -7.15 18.36
N GLU A 319 6.67 -6.20 17.42
CA GLU A 319 6.02 -4.90 17.66
C GLU A 319 4.52 -5.05 17.87
N LEU A 320 3.84 -5.93 17.12
CA LEU A 320 2.40 -6.16 17.27
C LEU A 320 2.04 -6.79 18.63
N TYR A 321 2.78 -7.82 19.07
CA TYR A 321 2.50 -8.49 20.34
C TYR A 321 2.78 -7.59 21.55
N ARG A 322 3.62 -6.54 21.42
CA ARG A 322 3.73 -5.50 22.47
C ARG A 322 2.43 -4.74 22.72
N LEU A 323 1.49 -4.75 21.76
CA LEU A 323 0.14 -4.20 21.94
C LEU A 323 -0.82 -5.24 22.54
N ILE A 324 -0.70 -6.50 22.12
CA ILE A 324 -1.59 -7.62 22.51
C ILE A 324 -1.33 -8.10 23.95
N ILE A 325 -0.07 -8.33 24.31
CA ILE A 325 0.32 -8.94 25.60
C ILE A 325 -0.24 -8.17 26.80
N PRO A 326 -0.10 -6.82 26.89
CA PRO A 326 -0.65 -6.06 28.02
C PRO A 326 -2.18 -6.12 28.16
N MET A 327 -2.90 -6.45 27.07
CA MET A 327 -4.36 -6.65 27.10
C MET A 327 -4.72 -7.98 27.77
N HIS A 328 -3.98 -9.05 27.44
CA HIS A 328 -4.16 -10.38 28.06
C HIS A 328 -3.69 -10.42 29.51
N GLU A 329 -2.60 -9.71 29.86
CA GLU A 329 -2.10 -9.57 31.24
C GLU A 329 -3.15 -8.93 32.16
N ARG A 330 -3.78 -7.83 31.73
CA ARG A 330 -4.85 -7.16 32.50
C ARG A 330 -6.08 -8.05 32.73
N LYS A 331 -6.32 -9.01 31.83
CA LYS A 331 -7.42 -10.00 31.95
C LYS A 331 -7.01 -11.29 32.65
N HIS A 332 -5.74 -11.41 33.07
CA HIS A 332 -5.17 -12.65 33.63
C HIS A 332 -5.38 -13.89 32.75
N ASN A 333 -5.37 -13.72 31.42
CA ASN A 333 -5.54 -14.83 30.48
C ASN A 333 -4.19 -15.51 30.22
N TYR A 334 -3.74 -16.35 31.17
CA TYR A 334 -2.43 -17.00 31.10
C TYR A 334 -2.30 -18.00 29.94
N GLU A 335 -3.41 -18.59 29.48
CA GLU A 335 -3.41 -19.49 28.32
C GLU A 335 -3.10 -18.73 27.03
N ALA A 336 -3.78 -17.60 26.80
CA ALA A 336 -3.50 -16.73 25.65
C ALA A 336 -2.07 -16.15 25.71
N LEU A 337 -1.59 -15.79 26.91
CA LEU A 337 -0.20 -15.34 27.08
C LEU A 337 0.82 -16.42 26.68
N ALA A 338 0.62 -17.67 27.10
CA ALA A 338 1.49 -18.77 26.71
C ALA A 338 1.51 -18.95 25.18
N GLN A 339 0.35 -18.87 24.52
CA GLN A 339 0.23 -18.93 23.06
C GLN A 339 0.92 -17.75 22.37
N CYS A 340 0.81 -16.53 22.89
CA CYS A 340 1.50 -15.35 22.36
C CYS A 340 3.02 -15.54 22.36
N TYR A 341 3.59 -15.97 23.49
CA TYR A 341 5.04 -16.19 23.59
C TYR A 341 5.50 -17.38 22.75
N GLN A 342 4.68 -18.43 22.60
CA GLN A 342 4.97 -19.54 21.69
C GLN A 342 5.00 -19.08 20.22
N SER A 343 4.05 -18.25 19.81
CA SER A 343 3.98 -17.70 18.45
C SER A 343 5.18 -16.79 18.17
N LEU A 344 5.57 -15.94 19.12
CA LEU A 344 6.80 -15.15 19.02
C LEU A 344 8.05 -16.03 18.90
N ALA A 345 8.18 -17.09 19.71
CA ALA A 345 9.32 -18.00 19.62
C ALA A 345 9.40 -18.68 18.24
N GLN A 346 8.27 -19.07 17.66
CA GLN A 346 8.20 -19.62 16.30
C GLN A 346 8.59 -18.58 15.24
N ALA A 347 8.10 -17.34 15.37
CA ALA A 347 8.44 -16.24 14.48
C ALA A 347 9.95 -15.97 14.45
N TYR A 348 10.59 -15.84 15.62
CA TYR A 348 12.05 -15.66 15.69
C TYR A 348 12.83 -16.86 15.16
N SER A 349 12.34 -18.08 15.41
CA SER A 349 12.94 -19.28 14.82
C SER A 349 12.86 -19.26 13.28
N LYS A 350 11.74 -18.79 12.72
CA LYS A 350 11.57 -18.60 11.29
C LYS A 350 12.50 -17.53 10.73
N ILE A 351 12.70 -16.41 11.42
CA ILE A 351 13.67 -15.38 11.03
C ILE A 351 15.07 -16.00 10.90
N VAL A 352 15.52 -16.74 11.92
CA VAL A 352 16.84 -17.41 11.88
C VAL A 352 16.95 -18.39 10.72
N GLU A 353 15.89 -19.17 10.46
CA GLU A 353 15.83 -20.11 9.34
C GLU A 353 15.94 -19.41 7.98
N VAL A 354 15.15 -18.36 7.74
CA VAL A 354 15.12 -17.66 6.45
C VAL A 354 16.35 -16.82 6.21
N SER A 355 16.89 -16.16 7.24
CA SER A 355 18.14 -15.39 7.14
C SER A 355 19.34 -16.30 6.81
N ARG A 356 19.34 -17.54 7.29
CA ARG A 356 20.39 -18.51 6.94
C ARG A 356 20.24 -19.07 5.52
N THR A 357 19.00 -19.29 5.08
CA THR A 357 18.74 -19.97 3.80
C THR A 357 18.62 -19.02 2.61
N GLY A 358 18.35 -17.73 2.85
CA GLY A 358 18.10 -16.73 1.79
C GLY A 358 16.86 -17.03 0.94
N LYS A 359 15.95 -17.89 1.43
CA LYS A 359 14.79 -18.37 0.65
C LYS A 359 13.55 -17.49 0.77
N ARG A 360 13.55 -16.50 1.66
CA ARG A 360 12.43 -15.59 1.82
C ARG A 360 12.47 -14.52 0.73
N LEU A 361 11.45 -14.52 -0.12
CA LEU A 361 11.34 -13.62 -1.26
C LEU A 361 10.12 -12.72 -1.05
N LEU A 362 10.34 -11.48 -0.62
CA LEU A 362 9.27 -10.52 -0.28
C LEU A 362 8.70 -9.75 -1.48
N GLY A 363 9.32 -9.90 -2.65
CA GLY A 363 8.86 -9.36 -3.92
C GLY A 363 9.94 -8.60 -4.69
N ARG A 364 9.60 -8.21 -5.92
CA ARG A 364 10.41 -7.35 -6.79
C ARG A 364 9.64 -6.07 -7.13
N TYR A 365 10.38 -5.03 -7.51
CA TYR A 365 9.78 -3.73 -7.79
C TYR A 365 9.98 -3.33 -9.26
N TYR A 366 8.97 -2.70 -9.83
CA TYR A 366 8.98 -2.24 -11.21
C TYR A 366 8.41 -0.83 -11.31
N ARG A 367 9.12 0.09 -11.95
CA ARG A 367 8.54 1.36 -12.39
C ARG A 367 7.68 1.10 -13.63
N VAL A 368 6.43 1.50 -13.57
CA VAL A 368 5.48 1.43 -14.68
C VAL A 368 4.96 2.83 -14.96
N ALA A 369 5.14 3.29 -16.19
CA ALA A 369 4.66 4.59 -16.66
C ALA A 369 3.73 4.42 -17.86
N PHE A 370 2.61 5.13 -17.85
CA PHE A 370 1.60 5.07 -18.91
C PHE A 370 1.70 6.29 -19.80
N PHE A 371 1.58 6.14 -21.12
CA PHE A 371 1.54 7.27 -22.05
C PHE A 371 0.48 7.06 -23.14
N GLY A 372 -0.35 8.08 -23.36
CA GLY A 372 -1.42 8.06 -24.36
C GLY A 372 -2.69 8.65 -23.78
N GLN A 373 -2.88 9.96 -23.93
CA GLN A 373 -3.98 10.71 -23.30
C GLN A 373 -5.36 10.16 -23.66
N ALA A 374 -5.53 9.68 -24.89
CA ALA A 374 -6.80 9.12 -25.38
C ALA A 374 -7.17 7.76 -24.73
N TYR A 375 -6.21 7.08 -24.10
CA TYR A 375 -6.38 5.74 -23.55
C TYR A 375 -6.30 5.71 -22.02
N PHE A 376 -5.31 6.40 -21.46
CA PHE A 376 -5.03 6.39 -20.02
C PHE A 376 -5.59 7.61 -19.28
N GLU A 377 -6.12 8.60 -19.99
CA GLU A 377 -6.76 9.79 -19.40
C GLU A 377 -5.90 10.47 -18.32
N GLU A 378 -6.32 10.41 -17.05
CA GLU A 378 -5.61 10.99 -15.90
C GLU A 378 -4.29 10.26 -15.57
N ASP A 379 -4.16 8.98 -15.94
CA ASP A 379 -2.94 8.20 -15.72
C ASP A 379 -1.87 8.45 -16.80
N SER A 380 -2.22 9.15 -17.89
CA SER A 380 -1.26 9.45 -18.97
C SER A 380 -0.15 10.37 -18.47
N GLY A 381 1.07 9.84 -18.42
CA GLY A 381 2.27 10.51 -17.96
C GLY A 381 2.50 10.37 -16.45
N VAL A 382 1.72 9.54 -15.76
CA VAL A 382 1.91 9.20 -14.34
C VAL A 382 2.79 7.97 -14.23
N GLU A 383 3.70 7.98 -13.25
CA GLU A 383 4.58 6.86 -12.94
C GLU A 383 4.21 6.23 -11.61
N TYR A 384 4.28 4.90 -11.54
CA TYR A 384 4.03 4.11 -10.35
C TYR A 384 5.19 3.16 -10.13
N VAL A 385 5.46 2.83 -8.87
CA VAL A 385 6.22 1.63 -8.52
C VAL A 385 5.23 0.51 -8.22
N TYR A 386 5.39 -0.63 -8.85
CA TYR A 386 4.63 -1.86 -8.64
C TYR A 386 5.46 -2.84 -7.82
N LYS A 387 4.86 -3.47 -6.81
CA LYS A 387 5.47 -4.56 -6.05
C LYS A 387 4.94 -5.91 -6.54
N GLU A 388 5.73 -6.68 -7.24
CA GLU A 388 5.37 -8.01 -7.76
C GLU A 388 5.80 -9.15 -6.81
N PRO A 389 5.07 -10.29 -6.80
CA PRO A 389 5.36 -11.38 -5.89
C PRO A 389 6.69 -12.09 -6.19
N LYS A 390 7.35 -12.55 -5.13
CA LYS A 390 8.50 -13.45 -5.19
C LYS A 390 9.60 -12.97 -6.15
N VAL A 391 9.74 -13.62 -7.32
CA VAL A 391 10.81 -13.42 -8.30
C VAL A 391 10.26 -13.10 -9.70
N THR A 392 9.05 -12.55 -9.78
CA THR A 392 8.42 -12.14 -11.04
C THR A 392 9.41 -11.38 -11.91
N SER A 393 9.58 -11.84 -13.15
CA SER A 393 10.57 -11.31 -14.09
C SER A 393 10.03 -10.07 -14.84
N LEU A 394 10.93 -9.28 -15.45
CA LEU A 394 10.54 -8.12 -16.27
C LEU A 394 9.60 -8.54 -17.41
N SER A 395 9.88 -9.68 -18.05
CA SER A 395 9.06 -10.23 -19.13
C SER A 395 7.66 -10.60 -18.64
N GLU A 396 7.56 -11.24 -17.48
CA GLU A 396 6.28 -11.71 -16.91
C GLU A 396 5.33 -10.54 -16.57
N ILE A 397 5.83 -9.49 -15.89
CA ILE A 397 5.01 -8.30 -15.64
C ILE A 397 4.65 -7.57 -16.95
N SER A 398 5.60 -7.49 -17.88
CA SER A 398 5.39 -6.83 -19.18
C SER A 398 4.31 -7.54 -20.01
N GLU A 399 4.33 -8.86 -20.05
CA GLU A 399 3.34 -9.71 -20.73
C GLU A 399 1.97 -9.62 -20.04
N ARG A 400 1.93 -9.65 -18.71
CA ARG A 400 0.70 -9.47 -17.93
C ARG A 400 0.03 -8.12 -18.23
N LEU A 401 0.80 -7.02 -18.20
CA LEU A 401 0.29 -5.68 -18.50
C LEU A 401 -0.10 -5.58 -19.98
N TYR A 402 0.69 -6.14 -20.90
CA TYR A 402 0.35 -6.18 -22.32
C TYR A 402 -1.01 -6.84 -22.55
N HIS A 403 -1.24 -8.04 -22.02
CA HIS A 403 -2.52 -8.73 -22.16
C HIS A 403 -3.68 -7.96 -21.54
N LEU A 404 -3.51 -7.46 -20.31
CA LEU A 404 -4.54 -6.68 -19.62
C LEU A 404 -5.02 -5.48 -20.46
N TYR A 405 -4.09 -4.71 -21.01
CA TYR A 405 -4.44 -3.52 -21.80
C TYR A 405 -4.81 -3.85 -23.25
N CYS A 406 -4.33 -4.96 -23.81
CA CYS A 406 -4.80 -5.45 -25.11
C CYS A 406 -6.28 -5.85 -25.06
N ASP A 407 -6.71 -6.50 -23.98
CA ASP A 407 -8.11 -6.86 -23.78
C ASP A 407 -9.00 -5.61 -23.66
N LYS A 408 -8.45 -4.49 -23.17
CA LYS A 408 -9.15 -3.21 -23.00
C LYS A 408 -9.17 -2.36 -24.28
N PHE A 409 -8.05 -2.24 -24.98
CA PHE A 409 -7.87 -1.27 -26.08
C PHE A 409 -7.66 -1.91 -27.47
N GLY A 410 -7.36 -3.21 -27.52
CA GLY A 410 -7.02 -3.94 -28.74
C GLY A 410 -5.51 -4.16 -28.91
N GLN A 411 -5.15 -5.32 -29.48
CA GLN A 411 -3.74 -5.75 -29.64
C GLN A 411 -2.92 -4.81 -30.53
N ASP A 412 -3.52 -4.24 -31.57
CA ASP A 412 -2.84 -3.34 -32.51
C ASP A 412 -2.56 -1.93 -31.95
N VAL A 413 -3.03 -1.64 -30.72
CA VAL A 413 -2.96 -0.32 -30.09
C VAL A 413 -1.92 -0.26 -28.98
N VAL A 414 -1.65 -1.37 -28.28
CA VAL A 414 -0.81 -1.38 -27.09
C VAL A 414 0.66 -1.64 -27.44
N LYS A 415 1.57 -0.85 -26.86
CA LYS A 415 3.01 -1.00 -27.04
C LYS A 415 3.72 -1.00 -25.69
N ILE A 416 4.47 -2.07 -25.41
CA ILE A 416 5.35 -2.14 -24.24
C ILE A 416 6.72 -1.57 -24.60
N ILE A 417 7.23 -0.68 -23.74
CA ILE A 417 8.59 -0.16 -23.79
C ILE A 417 9.34 -0.76 -22.59
N MET A 418 10.28 -1.66 -22.85
CA MET A 418 11.10 -2.28 -21.79
C MET A 418 12.44 -1.57 -21.58
N ASP A 419 12.82 -0.67 -22.49
CA ASP A 419 13.98 0.17 -22.25
C ASP A 419 13.69 1.19 -21.13
N SER A 420 14.74 1.59 -20.43
CA SER A 420 14.67 2.54 -19.33
C SER A 420 14.97 3.97 -19.79
N VAL A 421 15.07 4.21 -21.10
CA VAL A 421 15.43 5.53 -21.65
C VAL A 421 14.29 6.50 -21.33
N PRO A 422 14.59 7.75 -20.92
CA PRO A 422 13.55 8.74 -20.72
C PRO A 422 12.80 8.99 -22.02
N ILE A 423 11.47 8.94 -21.95
CA ILE A 423 10.61 9.06 -23.11
C ILE A 423 10.33 10.54 -23.41
N ASN A 424 10.65 10.96 -24.63
CA ASN A 424 10.17 12.23 -25.16
C ASN A 424 8.71 12.08 -25.59
N ARG A 425 7.78 12.66 -24.82
CA ARG A 425 6.34 12.57 -25.07
C ARG A 425 5.93 13.12 -26.45
N SER A 426 6.72 14.02 -27.02
CA SER A 426 6.44 14.64 -28.34
C SER A 426 6.72 13.69 -29.51
N GLU A 427 7.52 12.65 -29.28
CA GLU A 427 7.92 11.67 -30.32
C GLU A 427 7.01 10.43 -30.33
N LEU A 428 6.12 10.30 -29.34
CA LEU A 428 5.16 9.20 -29.28
C LEU A 428 4.03 9.41 -30.28
N ASP A 429 3.66 8.35 -31.00
CA ASP A 429 2.52 8.36 -31.90
C ASP A 429 1.22 8.29 -31.08
N ALA A 430 0.41 9.35 -31.17
CA ALA A 430 -0.83 9.51 -30.41
C ALA A 430 -1.86 8.40 -30.66
N LYS A 431 -1.70 7.58 -31.71
CA LYS A 431 -2.59 6.46 -31.99
C LYS A 431 -2.37 5.26 -31.05
N TYR A 432 -1.22 5.15 -30.38
CA TYR A 432 -0.87 4.00 -29.55
C TYR A 432 -0.97 4.30 -28.06
N ALA A 433 -1.23 3.26 -27.27
CA ALA A 433 -1.15 3.25 -25.82
C ALA A 433 0.20 2.65 -25.41
N TYR A 434 1.11 3.46 -24.88
CA TYR A 434 2.44 3.02 -24.48
C TYR A 434 2.52 2.75 -22.98
N ILE A 435 3.17 1.65 -22.60
CA ILE A 435 3.43 1.28 -21.22
C ILE A 435 4.93 1.02 -21.09
N GLN A 436 5.62 1.89 -20.34
CA GLN A 436 7.04 1.69 -20.04
C GLN A 436 7.18 0.89 -18.75
N VAL A 437 7.93 -0.21 -18.79
CA VAL A 437 8.18 -1.08 -17.63
C VAL A 437 9.68 -1.18 -17.40
N THR A 438 10.14 -0.81 -16.21
CA THR A 438 11.56 -0.83 -15.83
C THR A 438 11.72 -1.50 -14.47
N HIS A 439 12.62 -2.48 -14.36
CA HIS A 439 12.96 -3.06 -13.05
C HIS A 439 13.64 -2.00 -12.17
N VAL A 440 13.22 -1.92 -10.90
CA VAL A 440 13.82 -1.02 -9.92
C VAL A 440 14.19 -1.80 -8.64
N THR A 441 15.22 -1.34 -7.95
CA THR A 441 15.62 -1.89 -6.64
C THR A 441 15.41 -0.84 -5.56
N PRO A 442 15.18 -1.22 -4.30
CA PRO A 442 15.19 -0.27 -3.18
C PRO A 442 16.49 0.55 -3.18
N TYR A 443 16.39 1.84 -2.87
CA TYR A 443 17.52 2.76 -2.76
C TYR A 443 17.65 3.27 -1.33
N PHE A 444 18.88 3.24 -0.81
CA PHE A 444 19.22 3.70 0.53
C PHE A 444 20.44 4.61 0.46
N GLU A 445 20.40 5.71 1.21
CA GLU A 445 21.58 6.52 1.44
C GLU A 445 22.53 5.82 2.43
N LYS A 446 23.80 6.25 2.49
CA LYS A 446 24.82 5.62 3.34
C LYS A 446 24.40 5.52 4.81
N LEU A 447 23.82 6.60 5.35
CA LEU A 447 23.31 6.63 6.73
C LEU A 447 22.14 5.65 6.94
N GLU A 448 21.26 5.49 5.96
CA GLU A 448 20.15 4.52 6.06
C GLU A 448 20.67 3.08 6.05
N LEU A 449 21.76 2.78 5.34
CA LEU A 449 22.37 1.45 5.33
C LEU A 449 23.04 1.10 6.69
N GLU A 450 23.47 2.10 7.46
CA GLU A 450 23.97 1.89 8.83
C GLU A 450 22.85 1.48 9.79
N GLU A 451 21.65 2.03 9.58
CA GLU A 451 20.43 1.70 10.35
C GLU A 451 19.76 0.40 9.88
N ARG A 452 19.74 0.14 8.57
CA ARG A 452 19.06 -1.01 7.95
C ARG A 452 20.06 -2.11 7.60
N GLN A 453 20.43 -2.88 8.60
CA GLN A 453 21.48 -3.89 8.51
C GLN A 453 21.01 -5.21 7.92
N THR A 454 19.71 -5.52 8.02
CA THR A 454 19.13 -6.79 7.58
C THR A 454 18.41 -6.67 6.24
N GLU A 455 18.32 -7.78 5.50
CA GLU A 455 17.54 -7.86 4.26
C GLU A 455 16.06 -7.49 4.48
N PHE A 456 15.50 -7.80 5.66
CA PHE A 456 14.14 -7.44 6.02
C PHE A 456 13.96 -5.93 6.11
N GLU A 457 14.85 -5.25 6.84
CA GLU A 457 14.81 -3.79 6.99
C GLU A 457 15.00 -3.10 5.64
N GLN A 458 15.79 -3.68 4.74
CA GLN A 458 15.94 -3.19 3.37
C GLN A 458 14.76 -3.56 2.44
N SER A 459 13.76 -4.31 2.95
CA SER A 459 12.57 -4.77 2.21
C SER A 459 11.25 -4.37 2.87
N HIS A 460 11.30 -3.57 3.92
CA HIS A 460 10.13 -3.17 4.70
C HIS A 460 10.18 -1.68 5.06
N ASP A 461 9.05 -1.01 4.92
CA ASP A 461 8.90 0.44 5.10
C ASP A 461 9.89 1.23 4.22
N ILE A 462 9.88 0.91 2.93
CA ILE A 462 10.77 1.47 1.89
C ILE A 462 9.98 2.35 0.92
N LYS A 463 10.52 3.52 0.58
CA LYS A 463 9.86 4.51 -0.29
C LYS A 463 10.70 5.00 -1.47
N CYS A 464 11.99 4.66 -1.47
CA CYS A 464 12.95 5.09 -2.48
C CYS A 464 13.36 3.89 -3.33
N PHE A 465 13.36 4.06 -4.64
CA PHE A 465 13.69 3.04 -5.61
C PHE A 465 14.64 3.60 -6.66
N MET A 466 15.45 2.75 -7.27
CA MET A 466 16.48 3.15 -8.21
C MET A 466 16.53 2.21 -9.41
N PHE A 467 16.83 2.79 -10.57
CA PHE A 467 17.31 2.06 -11.74
C PHE A 467 18.42 2.83 -12.44
N GLU A 468 19.19 2.12 -13.25
CA GLU A 468 20.32 2.67 -13.98
C GLU A 468 20.11 2.50 -15.49
N THR A 469 20.43 3.54 -16.25
CA THR A 469 20.32 3.54 -17.72
C THR A 469 21.67 3.86 -18.33
N PRO A 470 22.29 2.94 -19.09
CA PRO A 470 23.54 3.20 -19.77
C PRO A 470 23.31 4.11 -20.99
N PHE A 471 24.22 5.05 -21.22
CA PHE A 471 24.20 5.92 -22.38
C PHE A 471 25.60 6.37 -22.78
N THR A 472 25.73 6.97 -23.95
CA THR A 472 26.94 7.64 -24.46
C THR A 472 26.56 9.06 -24.86
N MET A 473 27.52 9.98 -24.91
CA MET A 473 27.25 11.37 -25.30
C MET A 473 26.72 11.49 -26.75
N ASP A 474 27.02 10.49 -27.59
CA ASP A 474 26.51 10.37 -28.96
C ASP A 474 25.08 9.78 -29.05
N GLY A 475 24.43 9.50 -27.92
CA GLY A 475 23.04 9.03 -27.85
C GLY A 475 22.85 7.51 -28.00
N LYS A 476 23.91 6.71 -28.12
CA LYS A 476 23.83 5.24 -28.08
C LYS A 476 23.73 4.74 -26.64
N ALA A 477 23.05 3.61 -26.42
CA ALA A 477 22.94 3.01 -25.09
C ALA A 477 24.26 2.40 -24.57
N ARG A 478 25.09 1.82 -25.45
CA ARG A 478 26.37 1.20 -25.09
C ARG A 478 27.51 1.70 -25.96
N GLY A 479 28.66 1.96 -25.34
CA GLY A 479 29.91 2.42 -25.97
C GLY A 479 31.13 1.64 -25.49
N THR A 480 32.32 2.15 -25.82
CA THR A 480 33.59 1.72 -25.19
C THR A 480 33.63 2.19 -23.73
N PRO A 481 34.46 1.58 -22.85
CA PRO A 481 34.54 2.00 -21.45
C PRO A 481 34.84 3.48 -21.24
N GLU A 482 35.59 4.11 -22.15
CA GLU A 482 35.92 5.54 -22.17
C GLU A 482 34.72 6.45 -22.50
N ASP A 483 33.74 5.95 -23.26
CA ASP A 483 32.55 6.71 -23.70
C ASP A 483 31.28 6.33 -22.92
N GLN A 484 31.37 5.33 -22.03
CA GLN A 484 30.21 4.75 -21.35
C GLN A 484 29.83 5.58 -20.13
N TRP A 485 28.71 6.30 -20.23
CA TRP A 485 28.08 6.97 -19.11
C TRP A 485 26.97 6.12 -18.51
N LYS A 486 26.60 6.42 -17.27
CA LYS A 486 25.48 5.76 -16.59
C LYS A 486 24.60 6.78 -15.88
N ARG A 487 23.30 6.72 -16.14
CA ARG A 487 22.30 7.56 -15.47
C ARG A 487 21.60 6.77 -14.39
N ARG A 488 21.81 7.14 -13.14
CA ARG A 488 21.10 6.62 -11.97
C ARG A 488 19.87 7.48 -11.70
N THR A 489 18.69 6.87 -11.76
CA THR A 489 17.41 7.55 -11.50
C THR A 489 16.84 7.03 -10.19
N ILE A 490 16.62 7.92 -9.23
CA ILE A 490 16.05 7.63 -7.91
C ILE A 490 14.62 8.16 -7.88
N LEU A 491 13.68 7.28 -7.58
CA LEU A 491 12.25 7.51 -7.50
C LEU A 491 11.83 7.49 -6.03
N THR A 492 11.01 8.45 -5.61
CA THR A 492 10.36 8.43 -4.30
C THR A 492 8.86 8.29 -4.48
N THR A 493 8.28 7.29 -3.83
CA THR A 493 6.83 7.03 -3.84
C THR A 493 6.10 7.83 -2.77
N ARG A 494 4.79 8.03 -2.96
CA ARG A 494 3.93 8.76 -2.00
C ARG A 494 3.84 8.08 -0.62
N TYR A 495 3.85 6.76 -0.62
CA TYR A 495 3.74 5.88 0.55
C TYR A 495 4.87 4.84 0.50
N SER A 496 5.21 4.28 1.66
CA SER A 496 6.20 3.22 1.79
C SER A 496 5.59 1.85 1.46
N PHE A 497 6.38 0.91 0.93
CA PHE A 497 5.98 -0.49 0.78
C PHE A 497 6.33 -1.33 2.03
N PRO A 498 5.48 -2.30 2.40
CA PRO A 498 4.17 -2.62 1.83
C PRO A 498 3.09 -1.58 2.23
N TYR A 499 2.06 -1.46 1.40
CA TYR A 499 0.92 -0.58 1.63
C TYR A 499 -0.40 -1.31 1.36
N VAL A 500 -1.55 -0.64 1.57
CA VAL A 500 -2.88 -1.20 1.24
C VAL A 500 -3.10 -1.37 -0.26
N THR A 501 -2.22 -0.81 -1.10
CA THR A 501 -2.19 -1.01 -2.56
C THR A 501 -0.85 -1.62 -3.00
N LYS A 502 -0.87 -2.38 -4.11
CA LYS A 502 0.32 -3.05 -4.69
C LYS A 502 1.17 -2.12 -5.57
N ARG A 503 0.57 -1.02 -6.04
CA ARG A 503 1.27 0.05 -6.77
C ARG A 503 1.10 1.38 -6.06
N ILE A 504 2.14 2.21 -6.09
CA ILE A 504 2.16 3.51 -5.43
C ILE A 504 2.75 4.54 -6.38
N CYS A 505 2.09 5.70 -6.51
CA CYS A 505 2.54 6.78 -7.39
C CYS A 505 3.92 7.31 -6.97
N VAL A 506 4.75 7.59 -7.97
CA VAL A 506 6.00 8.34 -7.82
C VAL A 506 5.67 9.82 -7.67
N VAL A 507 6.19 10.45 -6.62
CA VAL A 507 5.96 11.88 -6.31
C VAL A 507 7.21 12.74 -6.49
N LYS A 508 8.39 12.11 -6.53
CA LYS A 508 9.67 12.79 -6.74
C LYS A 508 10.59 11.89 -7.55
N GLN A 509 11.34 12.49 -8.46
CA GLN A 509 12.41 11.85 -9.23
C GLN A 509 13.69 12.67 -9.08
N GLN A 510 14.82 11.99 -8.92
CA GLN A 510 16.15 12.58 -8.90
C GLN A 510 17.03 11.81 -9.88
N VAL A 511 17.91 12.52 -10.59
CA VAL A 511 18.78 11.95 -11.61
C VAL A 511 20.22 12.30 -11.27
N GLN A 512 21.10 11.30 -11.29
CA GLN A 512 22.54 11.43 -11.11
C GLN A 512 23.21 10.78 -12.33
N GLU A 513 24.11 11.51 -12.97
CA GLU A 513 24.88 11.00 -14.11
C GLU A 513 26.30 10.72 -13.66
N LEU A 514 26.77 9.50 -13.93
CA LEU A 514 28.11 9.03 -13.63
C LEU A 514 28.93 9.12 -14.92
N SER A 515 30.09 9.76 -14.81
CA SER A 515 31.11 9.82 -15.86
C SER A 515 31.75 8.44 -16.08
N PRO A 516 32.46 8.22 -17.20
CA PRO A 516 33.03 6.91 -17.54
C PRO A 516 33.94 6.30 -16.47
N ILE A 517 34.78 7.11 -15.81
CA ILE A 517 35.61 6.65 -14.69
C ILE A 517 34.77 6.30 -13.44
N GLU A 518 33.68 7.02 -13.20
CA GLU A 518 32.75 6.71 -12.10
C GLU A 518 31.92 5.46 -12.37
N VAL A 519 31.61 5.16 -13.64
CA VAL A 519 31.03 3.89 -14.04
C VAL A 519 31.98 2.74 -13.75
N ALA A 520 33.27 2.90 -14.09
CA ALA A 520 34.29 1.90 -13.79
C ALA A 520 34.44 1.67 -12.28
N LEU A 521 34.46 2.75 -11.48
CA LEU A 521 34.46 2.69 -10.02
C LEU A 521 33.28 1.91 -9.46
N ASP A 522 32.06 2.27 -9.87
CA ASP A 522 30.82 1.68 -9.36
C ASP A 522 30.69 0.20 -9.75
N GLU A 523 31.06 -0.18 -10.98
CA GLU A 523 31.08 -1.58 -11.41
C GLU A 523 32.15 -2.41 -10.69
N MET A 524 33.35 -1.86 -10.51
CA MET A 524 34.42 -2.55 -9.79
C MET A 524 34.08 -2.71 -8.31
N GLN A 525 33.50 -1.70 -7.66
CA GLN A 525 33.05 -1.81 -6.27
C GLN A 525 31.93 -2.83 -6.12
N MET A 526 30.93 -2.84 -7.02
CA MET A 526 29.91 -3.89 -7.03
C MET A 526 30.53 -5.28 -7.14
N ARG A 527 31.55 -5.44 -7.99
CA ARG A 527 32.24 -6.73 -8.16
C ARG A 527 32.97 -7.17 -6.89
N VAL A 528 33.61 -6.24 -6.19
CA VAL A 528 34.21 -6.50 -4.87
C VAL A 528 33.14 -6.98 -3.90
N ASN A 529 32.07 -6.22 -3.73
CA ASN A 529 30.99 -6.52 -2.80
C ASN A 529 30.34 -7.90 -3.09
N GLU A 530 30.11 -8.24 -4.35
CA GLU A 530 29.57 -9.55 -4.75
C GLU A 530 30.53 -10.71 -4.39
N LEU A 531 31.83 -10.51 -4.52
CA LEU A 531 32.83 -11.52 -4.13
C LEU A 531 32.93 -11.63 -2.61
N GLU A 532 32.94 -10.51 -1.90
CA GLU A 532 32.95 -10.47 -0.43
C GLU A 532 31.76 -11.21 0.16
N GLU A 533 30.55 -10.95 -0.36
CA GLU A 533 29.32 -11.63 0.08
C GLU A 533 29.52 -13.15 0.05
N VAL A 534 30.08 -13.69 -1.05
CA VAL A 534 30.24 -15.14 -1.24
C VAL A 534 31.43 -15.71 -0.45
N VAL A 535 32.51 -14.94 -0.28
CA VAL A 535 33.69 -15.31 0.51
C VAL A 535 33.34 -15.42 2.00
N PHE A 536 32.58 -14.45 2.50
CA PHE A 536 32.22 -14.35 3.92
C PHE A 536 30.96 -15.14 4.27
N MET A 537 30.16 -15.58 3.28
CA MET A 537 29.02 -16.47 3.51
C MET A 537 29.45 -17.79 4.20
N LYS A 538 28.70 -18.20 5.24
CA LYS A 538 28.89 -19.47 5.95
C LYS A 538 27.56 -20.23 6.09
N PRO A 539 27.51 -21.54 5.73
CA PRO A 539 28.57 -22.32 5.08
C PRO A 539 28.87 -21.82 3.65
N THR A 540 30.12 -21.97 3.21
CA THR A 540 30.54 -21.50 1.87
C THR A 540 29.86 -22.31 0.77
N ASP A 541 29.20 -21.64 -0.18
CA ASP A 541 28.69 -22.26 -1.40
C ASP A 541 29.79 -22.31 -2.46
N ALA A 542 30.39 -23.48 -2.63
CA ALA A 542 31.47 -23.70 -3.59
C ALA A 542 31.08 -23.33 -5.04
N LYS A 543 29.84 -23.58 -5.46
CA LYS A 543 29.39 -23.28 -6.82
C LYS A 543 29.23 -21.78 -7.03
N LYS A 544 28.59 -21.08 -6.08
CA LYS A 544 28.44 -19.61 -6.14
C LYS A 544 29.82 -18.94 -6.12
N LEU A 545 30.74 -19.43 -5.29
CA LEU A 545 32.12 -18.94 -5.20
C LEU A 545 32.86 -19.13 -6.52
N GLN A 546 32.86 -20.34 -7.08
CA GLN A 546 33.52 -20.66 -8.34
C GLN A 546 32.98 -19.81 -9.49
N LEU A 547 31.66 -19.65 -9.59
CA LEU A 547 31.02 -18.85 -10.64
C LEU A 547 31.46 -17.38 -10.57
N ARG A 548 31.42 -16.76 -9.38
CA ARG A 548 31.78 -15.35 -9.20
C ARG A 548 33.28 -15.11 -9.37
N LEU A 549 34.12 -16.01 -8.85
CA LEU A 549 35.56 -15.93 -9.00
C LEU A 549 35.96 -16.08 -10.47
N GLN A 550 35.47 -17.10 -11.16
CA GLN A 550 35.74 -17.33 -12.59
C GLN A 550 35.31 -16.12 -13.44
N GLY A 551 34.11 -15.59 -13.18
CA GLY A 551 33.60 -14.42 -13.89
C GLY A 551 34.40 -13.13 -13.64
N SER A 552 35.31 -13.13 -12.66
CA SER A 552 36.17 -12.00 -12.30
C SER A 552 37.61 -12.15 -12.81
N VAL A 553 38.20 -13.35 -12.70
CA VAL A 553 39.60 -13.59 -13.12
C VAL A 553 39.75 -14.19 -14.52
N CYS A 554 38.71 -14.84 -15.04
CA CYS A 554 38.71 -15.55 -16.33
C CYS A 554 37.64 -14.98 -17.26
N VAL A 555 37.59 -13.67 -17.43
CA VAL A 555 36.57 -13.01 -18.26
C VAL A 555 36.77 -13.38 -19.74
N GLN A 556 35.77 -14.00 -20.36
CA GLN A 556 35.83 -14.46 -21.77
C GLN A 556 34.88 -13.69 -22.71
N VAL A 557 33.85 -13.03 -22.18
CA VAL A 557 32.71 -12.51 -22.98
C VAL A 557 32.51 -10.99 -22.83
N ASN A 558 32.71 -10.43 -21.63
CA ASN A 558 32.55 -9.00 -21.36
C ASN A 558 33.92 -8.30 -21.25
N ALA A 559 33.94 -6.96 -21.34
CA ALA A 559 35.12 -6.18 -20.95
C ALA A 559 35.51 -6.56 -19.52
N GLY A 560 36.73 -7.07 -19.33
CA GLY A 560 37.19 -7.53 -18.03
C GLY A 560 37.64 -6.36 -17.15
N PRO A 561 37.88 -6.59 -15.84
CA PRO A 561 38.45 -5.59 -14.95
C PRO A 561 39.72 -4.92 -15.52
N LEU A 562 40.54 -5.67 -16.25
CA LEU A 562 41.72 -5.13 -16.93
C LEU A 562 41.41 -4.06 -17.98
N THR A 563 40.25 -4.12 -18.64
CA THR A 563 39.86 -3.12 -19.63
C THR A 563 39.66 -1.76 -18.95
N TYR A 564 38.97 -1.73 -17.80
CA TYR A 564 38.84 -0.51 -17.00
C TYR A 564 40.21 0.01 -16.55
N ALA A 565 41.07 -0.86 -16.03
CA ALA A 565 42.41 -0.47 -15.61
C ALA A 565 43.24 0.09 -16.78
N SER A 566 43.19 -0.53 -17.96
CA SER A 566 43.96 -0.06 -19.13
C SER A 566 43.49 1.29 -19.68
N VAL A 567 42.20 1.63 -19.51
CA VAL A 567 41.64 2.90 -20.00
C VAL A 567 41.91 4.02 -18.99
N PHE A 568 41.64 3.77 -17.71
CA PHE A 568 41.62 4.82 -16.69
C PHE A 568 42.90 4.91 -15.84
N LEU A 569 43.72 3.86 -15.81
CA LEU A 569 44.93 3.78 -14.96
C LEU A 569 46.23 3.72 -15.77
N ASP A 570 46.19 3.81 -17.10
CA ASP A 570 47.41 3.92 -17.91
C ASP A 570 48.12 5.26 -17.60
N PRO A 571 49.41 5.25 -17.20
CA PRO A 571 50.16 6.46 -16.86
C PRO A 571 50.16 7.55 -17.96
N SER A 572 49.95 7.17 -19.22
CA SER A 572 49.84 8.11 -20.34
C SER A 572 48.49 8.84 -20.41
N GLN A 573 47.43 8.27 -19.82
CA GLN A 573 46.05 8.76 -19.91
C GLN A 573 45.50 9.30 -18.58
N THR A 574 46.07 8.90 -17.43
CA THR A 574 45.59 9.27 -16.09
C THR A 574 45.44 10.78 -15.87
N ALA A 575 46.28 11.61 -16.50
CA ALA A 575 46.21 13.07 -16.41
C ALA A 575 44.92 13.68 -17.00
N GLN A 576 44.12 12.91 -17.75
CA GLN A 576 42.84 13.34 -18.33
C GLN A 576 41.66 13.20 -17.35
N TYR A 577 41.85 12.51 -16.23
CA TYR A 577 40.82 12.23 -15.25
C TYR A 577 41.13 12.91 -13.90
N PRO A 578 40.11 13.17 -13.05
CA PRO A 578 40.33 13.71 -11.71
C PRO A 578 41.23 12.80 -10.86
N GLU A 579 42.25 13.37 -10.22
CA GLU A 579 43.27 12.63 -9.47
C GLU A 579 42.67 11.81 -8.31
N ASP A 580 41.67 12.37 -7.64
CA ASP A 580 40.90 11.70 -6.58
C ASP A 580 40.20 10.44 -7.10
N LYS A 581 39.53 10.51 -8.26
CA LYS A 581 38.83 9.37 -8.87
C LYS A 581 39.78 8.28 -9.37
N VAL A 582 40.96 8.68 -9.85
CA VAL A 582 42.01 7.74 -10.27
C VAL A 582 42.54 6.98 -9.05
N GLU A 583 42.78 7.66 -7.93
CA GLU A 583 43.26 6.99 -6.71
C GLU A 583 42.17 6.11 -6.08
N ASP A 584 40.92 6.58 -6.02
CA ASP A 584 39.78 5.76 -5.61
C ASP A 584 39.71 4.46 -6.42
N LEU A 585 39.92 4.54 -7.76
CA LEU A 585 39.82 3.38 -8.63
C LEU A 585 40.97 2.39 -8.35
N LYS A 586 42.18 2.91 -8.10
CA LYS A 586 43.31 2.08 -7.67
C LYS A 586 43.01 1.36 -6.36
N ASP A 587 42.43 2.05 -5.38
CA ASP A 587 42.05 1.46 -4.09
C ASP A 587 41.04 0.33 -4.25
N VAL A 588 40.00 0.53 -5.07
CA VAL A 588 39.02 -0.53 -5.39
C VAL A 588 39.69 -1.72 -6.08
N PHE A 589 40.63 -1.51 -7.00
CA PHE A 589 41.40 -2.60 -7.61
C PHE A 589 42.30 -3.34 -6.62
N ARG A 590 42.93 -2.64 -5.66
CA ARG A 590 43.71 -3.27 -4.58
C ARG A 590 42.81 -4.16 -3.74
N GLU A 591 41.60 -3.72 -3.41
CA GLU A 591 40.61 -4.51 -2.69
C GLU A 591 40.12 -5.71 -3.51
N PHE A 592 39.84 -5.50 -4.80
CA PHE A 592 39.47 -6.55 -5.75
C PHE A 592 40.51 -7.68 -5.84
N VAL A 593 41.80 -7.33 -5.91
CA VAL A 593 42.90 -8.31 -5.92
C VAL A 593 42.94 -9.08 -4.60
N LYS A 594 42.81 -8.40 -3.45
CA LYS A 594 42.79 -9.03 -2.12
C LYS A 594 41.63 -10.02 -1.96
N ILE A 595 40.43 -9.64 -2.38
CA ILE A 595 39.26 -10.52 -2.24
C ILE A 595 39.31 -11.70 -3.23
N CYS A 596 39.78 -11.49 -4.47
CA CYS A 596 40.00 -12.56 -5.44
C CYS A 596 41.01 -13.59 -4.92
N TYR A 597 42.11 -13.13 -4.31
CA TYR A 597 43.09 -14.02 -3.69
C TYR A 597 42.46 -14.84 -2.56
N THR A 598 41.69 -14.19 -1.70
CA THR A 598 40.98 -14.87 -0.60
C THR A 598 40.00 -15.92 -1.13
N ALA A 599 39.22 -15.58 -2.17
CA ALA A 599 38.33 -16.50 -2.85
C ALA A 599 39.07 -17.71 -3.44
N LEU A 600 40.23 -17.50 -4.07
CA LEU A 600 41.10 -18.58 -4.58
C LEU A 600 41.58 -19.52 -3.46
N GLN A 601 41.99 -18.97 -2.32
CA GLN A 601 42.46 -19.74 -1.16
C GLN A 601 41.34 -20.52 -0.47
N ILE A 602 40.11 -20.02 -0.53
CA ILE A 602 38.94 -20.76 -0.04
C ILE A 602 38.59 -21.85 -1.05
N ASN A 603 38.56 -21.55 -2.34
CA ASN A 603 38.24 -22.54 -3.37
C ASN A 603 39.24 -23.71 -3.37
N SER A 604 40.54 -23.45 -3.20
CA SER A 604 41.57 -24.52 -3.13
C SER A 604 41.34 -25.53 -2.00
N LYS A 605 40.63 -25.14 -0.93
CA LYS A 605 40.26 -26.03 0.19
C LYS A 605 38.94 -26.77 -0.03
N LEU A 606 38.12 -26.33 -0.99
CA LEU A 606 36.78 -26.87 -1.27
C LEU A 606 36.75 -27.79 -2.49
N ILE A 607 37.72 -27.68 -3.40
CA ILE A 607 37.79 -28.48 -4.62
C ILE A 607 37.98 -29.97 -4.34
N THR A 608 37.44 -30.80 -5.23
CA THR A 608 37.72 -32.23 -5.34
C THR A 608 38.83 -32.49 -6.37
N SER A 609 39.29 -33.74 -6.47
CA SER A 609 40.46 -34.11 -7.30
C SER A 609 40.28 -33.77 -8.79
N ASP A 610 39.06 -33.83 -9.29
CA ASP A 610 38.66 -33.50 -10.67
C ASP A 610 38.69 -31.99 -10.98
N GLN A 611 38.74 -31.13 -9.95
CA GLN A 611 38.76 -29.67 -10.09
C GLN A 611 40.16 -29.05 -9.91
N HIS A 612 41.23 -29.85 -9.73
CA HIS A 612 42.58 -29.33 -9.54
C HIS A 612 43.09 -28.54 -10.76
N GLU A 613 42.89 -29.05 -11.97
CA GLU A 613 43.29 -28.37 -13.21
C GLU A 613 42.54 -27.04 -13.37
N TYR A 614 41.24 -27.04 -13.05
CA TYR A 614 40.42 -25.83 -13.04
C TYR A 614 40.94 -24.77 -12.07
N GLN A 615 41.26 -25.15 -10.82
CA GLN A 615 41.85 -24.24 -9.84
C GLN A 615 43.20 -23.68 -10.30
N GLU A 616 44.03 -24.50 -10.94
CA GLU A 616 45.33 -24.08 -11.45
C GLU A 616 45.18 -23.05 -12.58
N VAL A 617 44.21 -23.24 -13.48
CA VAL A 617 43.86 -22.25 -14.51
C VAL A 617 43.39 -20.93 -13.88
N LEU A 618 42.55 -20.96 -12.84
CA LEU A 618 42.14 -19.75 -12.12
C LEU A 618 43.35 -19.02 -11.50
N ARG A 619 44.27 -19.77 -10.89
CA ARG A 619 45.50 -19.24 -10.29
C ARG A 619 46.40 -18.57 -11.32
N GLN A 620 46.62 -19.21 -12.47
CA GLN A 620 47.43 -18.67 -13.56
C GLN A 620 46.81 -17.40 -14.16
N ASN A 621 45.49 -17.35 -14.33
CA ASN A 621 44.82 -16.16 -14.83
C ASN A 621 44.83 -15.01 -13.82
N PHE A 622 44.69 -15.32 -12.52
CA PHE A 622 44.88 -14.34 -11.46
C PHE A 622 46.33 -13.81 -11.41
N GLN A 623 47.34 -14.65 -11.61
CA GLN A 623 48.74 -14.21 -11.76
C GLN A 623 48.93 -13.21 -12.90
N LYS A 624 48.37 -13.51 -14.08
CA LYS A 624 48.40 -12.60 -15.23
C LYS A 624 47.70 -11.28 -14.94
N LEU A 625 46.54 -11.33 -14.28
CA LEU A 625 45.79 -10.15 -13.84
C LEU A 625 46.64 -9.26 -12.93
N CYS A 626 47.24 -9.83 -11.88
CA CYS A 626 48.09 -9.08 -10.95
C CYS A 626 49.33 -8.50 -11.64
N HIS A 627 49.97 -9.23 -12.56
CA HIS A 627 51.12 -8.74 -13.30
C HIS A 627 50.76 -7.54 -14.18
N ASN A 628 49.66 -7.62 -14.92
CA ASN A 628 49.17 -6.53 -15.76
C ASN A 628 48.79 -5.30 -14.94
N LEU A 629 48.07 -5.47 -13.83
CA LEU A 629 47.73 -4.37 -12.93
C LEU A 629 48.99 -3.76 -12.29
N SER A 630 49.98 -4.59 -11.91
CA SER A 630 51.24 -4.09 -11.33
C SER A 630 52.00 -3.20 -12.32
N SER A 631 51.97 -3.55 -13.62
CA SER A 631 52.56 -2.73 -14.68
C SER A 631 51.86 -1.37 -14.84
N LEU A 632 50.55 -1.29 -14.60
CA LEU A 632 49.78 -0.05 -14.70
C LEU A 632 49.97 0.82 -13.45
N PHE A 633 50.08 0.21 -12.27
CA PHE A 633 50.20 0.93 -10.99
C PHE A 633 51.64 1.37 -10.70
N GLY A 634 52.63 0.70 -11.30
CA GLY A 634 54.04 0.89 -10.95
C GLY A 634 54.41 0.29 -9.59
N GLU A 635 53.56 -0.57 -9.01
CA GLU A 635 53.77 -1.26 -7.73
C GLU A 635 53.42 -2.75 -7.86
N SER A 636 54.02 -3.61 -7.03
CA SER A 636 53.67 -5.04 -7.02
C SER A 636 52.36 -5.26 -6.28
N LEU A 637 51.35 -5.78 -6.99
CA LEU A 637 50.04 -6.15 -6.42
C LEU A 637 49.94 -7.65 -6.10
N TRP A 638 51.03 -8.40 -6.25
CA TRP A 638 51.06 -9.83 -5.89
C TRP A 638 51.07 -10.00 -4.36
N PRO A 639 50.10 -10.71 -3.76
CA PRO A 639 50.17 -11.06 -2.35
C PRO A 639 51.24 -12.15 -2.17
N ASP A 640 52.43 -11.78 -1.71
CA ASP A 640 53.52 -12.75 -1.44
C ASP A 640 53.09 -13.87 -0.47
N GLU A 641 53.73 -15.04 -0.61
CA GLU A 641 53.50 -16.26 0.21
C GLU A 641 53.72 -16.04 1.72
N GLU A 642 54.23 -14.88 2.15
CA GLU A 642 54.50 -14.55 3.56
C GLU A 642 53.36 -13.84 4.31
N VAL A 643 52.19 -13.58 3.71
CA VAL A 643 51.01 -13.09 4.47
C VAL A 643 50.25 -14.25 5.11
N GLY A 644 50.97 -15.04 5.90
CA GLY A 644 50.40 -16.04 6.80
C GLY A 644 50.00 -15.43 8.13
N CYS A 645 49.00 -14.53 8.21
CA CYS A 645 48.27 -14.27 9.47
C CYS A 645 47.05 -13.34 9.29
N PHE A 646 45.85 -13.89 9.09
CA PHE A 646 44.59 -13.17 9.37
C PHE A 646 44.31 -13.13 10.89
N LYS A 647 45.17 -12.47 11.69
CA LYS A 647 44.87 -12.13 13.10
C LYS A 647 44.82 -10.64 13.44
N ARG A 648 44.88 -9.73 12.46
CA ARG A 648 44.61 -8.31 12.71
C ARG A 648 43.51 -7.83 11.78
N ASN A 649 42.28 -7.91 12.30
CA ASN A 649 41.10 -7.07 12.03
C ASN A 649 39.79 -7.73 12.49
N SER A 650 39.85 -8.87 13.18
CA SER A 650 38.69 -9.40 13.91
C SER A 650 38.30 -8.54 15.12
N GLN A 651 39.19 -7.74 15.72
CA GLN A 651 38.82 -6.90 16.87
C GLN A 651 38.00 -5.64 16.50
N ALA A 652 38.10 -5.14 15.26
CA ALA A 652 37.27 -4.01 14.81
C ALA A 652 35.88 -4.46 14.31
N LEU A 653 35.75 -5.72 13.88
CA LEU A 653 34.48 -6.32 13.45
C LEU A 653 33.71 -7.02 14.58
N PHE A 654 34.39 -7.54 15.62
CA PHE A 654 33.73 -8.16 16.78
C PHE A 654 33.21 -7.16 17.82
N SER A 655 33.71 -5.92 17.84
CA SER A 655 33.18 -4.85 18.72
C SER A 655 31.82 -4.31 18.27
N VAL A 656 31.42 -4.55 17.02
CA VAL A 656 30.11 -4.17 16.49
C VAL A 656 29.04 -5.23 16.78
N ILE A 657 29.44 -6.50 16.96
CA ILE A 657 28.51 -7.62 17.18
C ILE A 657 28.36 -7.98 18.68
N SER A 658 29.25 -7.48 19.54
CA SER A 658 29.21 -7.74 20.98
C SER A 658 29.03 -6.41 21.74
N GLY A 659 27.80 -6.04 22.05
CA GLY A 659 27.46 -4.83 22.81
C GLY A 659 27.94 -4.87 24.27
N ALA A 660 29.25 -4.77 24.49
CA ALA A 660 29.84 -4.64 25.81
C ALA A 660 30.54 -3.28 25.94
N SER A 661 29.83 -2.33 26.55
CA SER A 661 30.38 -1.07 27.06
C SER A 661 31.36 -1.37 28.21
N GLY A 662 32.66 -1.37 27.92
CA GLY A 662 33.73 -1.48 28.91
C GLY A 662 34.23 -0.11 29.36
N ASN A 663 33.45 0.58 30.20
CA ASN A 663 33.95 1.70 30.99
C ASN A 663 34.68 1.13 32.22
N SER A 664 35.99 1.35 32.32
CA SER A 664 36.81 1.43 33.55
C SER A 664 38.29 1.36 33.11
N SER A 665 39.22 2.18 33.58
CA SER A 665 39.35 2.77 34.91
C SER A 665 40.40 3.89 34.95
N SER A 666 40.22 4.79 35.94
CA SER A 666 41.26 5.41 36.79
C SER A 666 42.29 6.35 36.16
N ALA A 667 42.01 7.66 36.20
CA ALA A 667 42.52 8.58 37.23
C ALA A 667 41.64 9.85 37.26
#